data_AF-A0AAU9M3V3-F1
#
_entry.id   AF-A0AAU9M3V3-F1
#
_cell.length_a   1.000
_cell.length_b   1.000
_cell.length_c   1.000
_cell.angle_alpha   90.00
_cell.angle_beta   90.00
_cell.angle_gamma   90.00
#
_symmetry.space_group_name_H-M   'P 1'
#
loop_
_entity.id
_entity.type
_entity.pdbx_description
1 polymer ?
#
loop_
_entity_poly.entity_id
_entity_poly.type
_entity_poly.pdbx_seq_one_letter_code
_entity_poly.pdbx_strand_id
1 'polypeptide(L)'
;MALENIVKEALNALYHHPDDAVRSQADQWLQEFQRTIDAWQVSDNLLHDASSNVETLIFCSQTLRSKVQRDFEELPSEAFRSLRDSLNNLLKTFHKGPPKVRTQISLAVAALAVQVPAEDWGDGGIMNWLRDEMNSNPDIVPSFLELLRVLPEEVFNYKIAARPDRRRKFENELASTMDVALGILTACLNIPELKEQALEAFASWLRLRHSIPASVLATHPLVLTALSSLTSDVLSEAAVNVISELIHYTSARNIEGFSVHMPLIQVIVPQVMNLKPQLRDSSKDEEDVKAIARLFADMGDSYVELIATGSDESMMIVHALLEVAAHPEYDIASMTFNFWHNLQICLIERESYLSLGNESLIEAERNRRVQVFRSSYESLVSMVSCKVQYPQDYSQLSKEDQKDFKQTRYAVADVLIDAALVLGGESTLKILYMKLVEALSGHQNGDMMDWRPSEAALYCIRAISDLVPFIEAEVMPQIMSLLPKLPHQSLLLQTVCLTVGAYSKWIDAAPNGLSFLPSVIDILVSGMSMSEDSAAAAALAFRHICDDCGKKLCGSLDGLFQIYQRAMTGEGSFKVAAQDSLHLVEALSIVITELPPDQAKKALEALCIPAVAPLQEVINQGPLVLGQKPAREITVHIDRLANIFRYVNNPEAVADAIQRLWPLFKAIFDIRAWDMRTMESLCRACKHAVRTSKRFMGVTIGAMLEEIQGLYKQHHQPCFLYLSSEVIKIFGSDPSCADYLKVLIESLFSNTACLLTKIQDFTSRPDIADDCFLLASRCIRYCPHLLFPSPVFPSLVECSMIGITVQHREASNSILSFLSDIFDLGKSSQGQQFVPMRDNVIVPRGASITRILVAAATRGPPKFKIGNRGICSAGAIEGIWVKSFGVG
;
A
#
# COMPACT_ATOMS: atom_id res chain seq x y z
N MET A 1 -0.41 -8.21 49.04
CA MET A 1 0.55 -9.22 49.54
C MET A 1 0.56 -10.54 48.77
N ALA A 2 -0.50 -11.37 48.76
CA ALA A 2 -0.42 -12.67 48.05
C ALA A 2 -0.23 -12.52 46.53
N LEU A 3 -1.00 -11.67 45.86
CA LEU A 3 -0.92 -11.46 44.41
C LEU A 3 0.35 -10.70 43.99
N GLU A 4 0.82 -9.76 44.82
CA GLU A 4 2.10 -9.04 44.63
C GLU A 4 3.28 -10.01 44.58
N ASN A 5 3.32 -11.01 45.46
CA ASN A 5 4.36 -12.03 45.47
C ASN A 5 4.29 -12.93 44.23
N ILE A 6 3.09 -13.30 43.79
CA ILE A 6 2.90 -14.10 42.56
C ILE A 6 3.39 -13.33 41.33
N VAL A 7 3.15 -12.02 41.25
CA VAL A 7 3.69 -11.17 40.18
C VAL A 7 5.22 -11.14 40.22
N LYS A 8 5.84 -10.95 41.40
CA LYS A 8 7.30 -11.00 41.55
C LYS A 8 7.87 -12.36 41.13
N GLU A 9 7.22 -13.46 41.50
CA GLU A 9 7.62 -14.83 41.13
C GLU A 9 7.49 -15.08 39.61
N ALA A 10 6.38 -14.67 39.00
CA ALA A 10 6.15 -14.79 37.57
C ALA A 10 7.17 -13.96 36.75
N LEU A 11 7.50 -12.75 37.20
CA LEU A 11 8.54 -11.94 36.57
C LEU A 11 9.93 -12.57 36.72
N ASN A 12 10.25 -13.10 37.89
CA ASN A 12 11.51 -13.83 38.09
C ASN A 12 11.59 -15.06 37.18
N ALA A 13 10.48 -15.78 36.99
CA ALA A 13 10.39 -16.90 36.06
C ALA A 13 10.58 -16.45 34.60
N LEU A 14 9.95 -15.35 34.18
CA LEU A 14 10.05 -14.81 32.82
C LEU A 14 11.49 -14.42 32.46
N TYR A 15 12.19 -13.72 33.36
CA TYR A 15 13.51 -13.15 33.07
C TYR A 15 14.67 -14.11 33.35
N HIS A 16 14.55 -15.01 34.34
CA HIS A 16 15.68 -15.77 34.86
C HIS A 16 15.52 -17.30 34.79
N HIS A 17 14.36 -17.84 34.42
CA HIS A 17 14.18 -19.29 34.33
C HIS A 17 14.87 -19.86 33.07
N PRO A 18 15.61 -20.98 33.18
CA PRO A 18 16.35 -21.56 32.06
C PRO A 18 15.47 -22.31 31.03
N ASP A 19 14.25 -22.69 31.40
CA ASP A 19 13.29 -23.40 30.53
C ASP A 19 12.35 -22.41 29.80
N ASP A 20 12.36 -22.46 28.47
CA ASP A 20 11.53 -21.66 27.56
C ASP A 20 10.04 -21.88 27.78
N ALA A 21 9.61 -23.11 28.09
CA ALA A 21 8.18 -23.40 28.30
C ALA A 21 7.64 -22.68 29.54
N VAL A 22 8.44 -22.62 30.60
CA VAL A 22 8.09 -21.90 31.83
C VAL A 22 8.10 -20.38 31.60
N ARG A 23 9.05 -19.87 30.81
CA ARG A 23 9.06 -18.44 30.42
C ARG A 23 7.81 -18.06 29.63
N SER A 24 7.41 -18.88 28.65
CA SER A 24 6.17 -18.65 27.89
C SER A 24 4.91 -18.73 28.75
N GLN A 25 4.86 -19.66 29.72
CA GLN A 25 3.74 -19.76 30.64
C GLN A 25 3.66 -18.54 31.58
N ALA A 26 4.81 -18.06 32.07
CA ALA A 26 4.89 -16.85 32.88
C ALA A 26 4.47 -15.60 32.08
N ASP A 27 4.91 -15.46 30.83
CA ASP A 27 4.49 -14.37 29.94
C ASP A 27 2.97 -14.40 29.70
N GLN A 28 2.40 -15.56 29.36
CA GLN A 28 0.96 -15.70 29.16
C GLN A 28 0.17 -15.30 30.43
N TRP A 29 0.61 -15.76 31.60
CA TRP A 29 -0.04 -15.42 32.86
C TRP A 29 0.06 -13.91 33.15
N LEU A 30 1.21 -13.29 32.91
CA LEU A 30 1.39 -11.84 33.09
C LEU A 30 0.52 -11.04 32.12
N GLN A 31 0.35 -11.49 30.88
CA GLN A 31 -0.56 -10.87 29.91
C GLN A 31 -2.03 -11.00 30.33
N GLU A 32 -2.42 -12.13 30.92
CA GLU A 32 -3.75 -12.33 31.49
C GLU A 32 -3.95 -11.43 32.72
N PHE A 33 -2.97 -11.36 33.61
CA PHE A 33 -2.97 -10.47 34.78
C PHE A 33 -3.16 -9.00 34.37
N GLN A 34 -2.47 -8.50 33.35
CA GLN A 34 -2.62 -7.13 32.85
C GLN A 34 -4.05 -6.78 32.40
N ARG A 35 -4.91 -7.77 32.12
CA ARG A 35 -6.33 -7.55 31.75
C ARG A 35 -7.25 -7.53 32.97
N THR A 36 -6.78 -7.96 34.14
CA THR A 36 -7.60 -8.01 35.36
C THR A 36 -7.76 -6.63 36.02
N ILE A 37 -8.78 -6.48 36.86
CA ILE A 37 -9.01 -5.27 37.66
C ILE A 37 -7.94 -5.13 38.76
N ASP A 38 -7.46 -6.25 39.31
CA ASP A 38 -6.45 -6.26 40.37
C ASP A 38 -5.10 -5.65 39.93
N ALA A 39 -4.83 -5.62 38.62
CA ALA A 39 -3.63 -5.03 38.04
C ALA A 39 -3.43 -3.56 38.41
N TRP A 40 -4.51 -2.80 38.63
CA TRP A 40 -4.45 -1.40 39.07
C TRP A 40 -3.76 -1.26 40.42
N GLN A 41 -4.30 -1.93 41.45
CA GLN A 41 -3.80 -1.82 42.82
C GLN A 41 -2.45 -2.51 42.99
N VAL A 42 -2.26 -3.70 42.39
CA VAL A 42 -1.01 -4.45 42.55
C VAL A 42 0.16 -3.75 41.89
N SER A 43 -0.03 -3.16 40.70
CA SER A 43 1.04 -2.41 40.03
C SER A 43 1.39 -1.15 40.82
N ASP A 44 0.41 -0.43 41.34
CA ASP A 44 0.62 0.78 42.14
C ASP A 44 1.36 0.49 43.46
N ASN A 45 0.96 -0.57 44.18
CA ASN A 45 1.62 -1.01 45.41
C ASN A 45 3.09 -1.40 45.17
N LEU A 46 3.35 -2.17 44.11
CA LEU A 46 4.69 -2.64 43.77
C LEU A 46 5.62 -1.50 43.33
N LEU A 47 5.08 -0.42 42.78
CA LEU A 47 5.84 0.79 42.45
C LEU A 47 6.21 1.62 43.69
N HIS A 48 5.39 1.61 44.74
CA HIS A 48 5.69 2.27 46.02
C HIS A 48 6.58 1.44 46.95
N ASP A 49 6.72 0.14 46.68
CA ASP A 49 7.56 -0.77 47.45
C ASP A 49 9.06 -0.56 47.13
N ALA A 50 9.80 -0.04 48.10
CA ALA A 50 11.25 0.18 47.98
C ALA A 50 12.06 -1.12 47.83
N SER A 51 11.47 -2.29 48.09
CA SER A 51 12.11 -3.60 47.90
C SER A 51 11.95 -4.18 46.48
N SER A 52 11.21 -3.51 45.60
CA SER A 52 11.00 -3.96 44.22
C SER A 52 12.27 -3.82 43.36
N ASN A 53 12.58 -4.87 42.60
CA ASN A 53 13.67 -4.85 41.61
C ASN A 53 13.28 -4.08 40.33
N VAL A 54 14.27 -3.79 39.48
CA VAL A 54 14.07 -2.99 38.26
C VAL A 54 13.08 -3.64 37.29
N GLU A 55 13.09 -4.98 37.17
CA GLU A 55 12.16 -5.71 36.32
C GLU A 55 10.71 -5.52 36.76
N THR A 56 10.45 -5.59 38.08
CA THR A 56 9.13 -5.33 38.66
C THR A 56 8.68 -3.90 38.42
N LEU A 57 9.58 -2.92 38.62
CA LEU A 57 9.26 -1.51 38.38
C LEU A 57 8.93 -1.23 36.90
N ILE A 58 9.66 -1.83 35.96
CA ILE A 58 9.39 -1.69 34.51
C ILE A 58 8.03 -2.32 34.17
N PHE A 59 7.77 -3.56 34.60
CA PHE A 59 6.51 -4.24 34.30
C PHE A 59 5.29 -3.51 34.88
N CYS A 60 5.36 -3.08 36.15
CA CYS A 60 4.26 -2.41 36.83
C CYS A 60 3.98 -1.03 36.23
N SER A 61 5.02 -0.26 35.90
CA SER A 61 4.85 1.06 35.25
C SER A 61 4.28 0.93 33.83
N GLN A 62 4.68 -0.08 33.05
CA GLN A 62 4.10 -0.38 31.75
C GLN A 62 2.63 -0.83 31.85
N THR A 63 2.34 -1.67 32.85
CA THR A 63 0.98 -2.17 33.11
C THR A 63 0.05 -1.02 33.47
N LEU A 64 0.48 -0.14 34.38
CA LEU A 64 -0.30 1.02 34.81
C LEU A 64 -0.54 2.00 33.65
N ARG A 65 0.48 2.27 32.82
CA ARG A 65 0.30 3.04 31.57
C ARG A 65 -0.73 2.40 30.66
N SER A 66 -0.63 1.09 30.38
CA SER A 66 -1.57 0.39 29.49
C SER A 66 -3.00 0.42 30.04
N LYS A 67 -3.15 0.21 31.35
CA LYS A 67 -4.43 0.28 32.06
C LYS A 67 -5.06 1.67 31.95
N VAL A 68 -4.29 2.73 32.17
CA VAL A 68 -4.75 4.11 31.93
C VAL A 68 -5.14 4.29 30.47
N GLN A 69 -4.32 3.89 29.51
CA GLN A 69 -4.61 4.11 28.09
C GLN A 69 -5.85 3.36 27.58
N ARG A 70 -6.13 2.14 28.05
CA ARG A 70 -7.14 1.25 27.46
C ARG A 70 -8.36 1.01 28.32
N ASP A 71 -8.18 0.94 29.63
CA ASP A 71 -9.14 0.36 30.57
C ASP A 71 -9.58 1.38 31.64
N PHE A 72 -9.42 2.68 31.37
CA PHE A 72 -9.80 3.74 32.32
C PHE A 72 -11.28 3.70 32.73
N GLU A 73 -12.17 3.22 31.84
CA GLU A 73 -13.59 3.03 32.14
C GLU A 73 -13.85 1.98 33.26
N GLU A 74 -12.86 1.15 33.62
CA GLU A 74 -12.93 0.24 34.77
C GLU A 74 -12.93 0.99 36.12
N LEU A 75 -12.38 2.21 36.15
CA LEU A 75 -12.23 2.97 37.39
C LEU A 75 -13.52 3.71 37.77
N PRO A 76 -13.91 3.72 39.06
CA PRO A 76 -14.96 4.59 39.56
C PRO A 76 -14.64 6.07 39.28
N SER A 77 -15.67 6.89 39.05
CA SER A 77 -15.53 8.30 38.69
C SER A 77 -14.81 9.18 39.72
N GLU A 78 -14.60 8.69 40.94
CA GLU A 78 -13.86 9.40 42.00
C GLU A 78 -12.42 8.87 42.18
N ALA A 79 -12.14 7.64 41.73
CA ALA A 79 -10.86 6.96 41.95
C ALA A 79 -9.70 7.58 41.16
N PHE A 80 -10.00 8.31 40.07
CA PHE A 80 -8.98 8.99 39.27
C PHE A 80 -8.16 10.00 40.08
N ARG A 81 -8.74 10.63 41.12
CA ARG A 81 -8.04 11.61 41.97
C ARG A 81 -6.94 10.93 42.79
N SER A 82 -7.27 9.80 43.40
CA SER A 82 -6.29 8.98 44.13
C SER A 82 -5.21 8.45 43.21
N LEU A 83 -5.57 8.00 42.00
CA LEU A 83 -4.61 7.53 41.01
C LEU A 83 -3.68 8.66 40.54
N ARG A 84 -4.22 9.86 40.29
CA ARG A 84 -3.44 11.06 39.94
C ARG A 84 -2.42 11.36 41.04
N ASP A 85 -2.87 11.43 42.29
CA ASP A 85 -1.99 11.75 43.42
C ASP A 85 -0.91 10.68 43.60
N SER A 86 -1.26 9.40 43.40
CA SER A 86 -0.31 8.28 43.41
C SER A 86 0.75 8.41 42.30
N LEU A 87 0.34 8.59 41.05
CA LEU A 87 1.25 8.77 39.92
C LEU A 87 2.15 10.00 40.07
N ASN A 88 1.62 11.10 40.61
CA ASN A 88 2.40 12.31 40.88
C ASN A 88 3.45 12.06 41.96
N ASN A 89 3.12 11.33 43.03
CA ASN A 89 4.07 10.94 44.07
C ASN A 89 5.15 9.99 43.52
N LEU A 90 4.77 9.06 42.65
CA LEU A 90 5.71 8.18 41.97
C LEU A 90 6.67 8.97 41.09
N LEU A 91 6.19 9.96 40.33
CA LEU A 91 7.05 10.82 39.49
C LEU A 91 8.08 11.60 40.34
N LYS A 92 7.67 12.11 41.51
CA LYS A 92 8.57 12.78 42.47
C LYS A 92 9.59 11.80 43.06
N THR A 93 9.16 10.59 43.42
CA THR A 93 10.02 9.55 44.02
C THR A 93 11.07 9.06 43.03
N PHE A 94 10.65 8.79 41.78
CA PHE A 94 11.52 8.26 40.72
C PHE A 94 12.26 9.34 39.93
N HIS A 95 12.40 10.57 40.45
CA HIS A 95 13.09 11.63 39.71
C HIS A 95 14.55 11.27 39.35
N LYS A 96 15.26 10.60 40.28
CA LYS A 96 16.58 9.98 40.08
C LYS A 96 16.53 8.47 39.79
N GLY A 97 15.33 7.94 39.51
CA GLY A 97 15.11 6.53 39.24
C GLY A 97 15.53 6.09 37.83
N PRO A 98 15.35 4.80 37.48
CA PRO A 98 15.66 4.29 36.15
C PRO A 98 14.87 5.06 35.06
N PRO A 99 15.52 5.59 34.01
CA PRO A 99 14.85 6.38 32.97
C PRO A 99 13.64 5.66 32.36
N LYS A 100 13.76 4.36 32.08
CA LYS A 100 12.66 3.55 31.52
C LYS A 100 11.39 3.62 32.37
N VAL A 101 11.51 3.53 33.69
CA VAL A 101 10.37 3.56 34.63
C VAL A 101 9.78 4.96 34.68
N ARG A 102 10.65 5.99 34.74
CA ARG A 102 10.22 7.38 34.73
C ARG A 102 9.44 7.75 33.46
N THR A 103 9.92 7.35 32.28
CA THR A 103 9.19 7.54 31.01
C THR A 103 7.81 6.90 31.05
N GLN A 104 7.70 5.66 31.56
CA GLN A 104 6.39 4.98 31.63
C GLN A 104 5.41 5.71 32.57
N ILE A 105 5.89 6.22 33.70
CA ILE A 105 5.07 6.99 34.64
C ILE A 105 4.67 8.33 34.02
N SER A 106 5.57 9.04 33.35
CA SER A 106 5.26 10.28 32.61
C SER A 106 4.20 10.05 31.55
N LEU A 107 4.29 8.96 30.77
CA LEU A 107 3.27 8.59 29.79
C LEU A 107 1.93 8.21 30.44
N ALA A 108 1.95 7.55 31.60
CA ALA A 108 0.73 7.22 32.35
C ALA A 108 0.03 8.48 32.86
N VAL A 109 0.79 9.45 33.40
CA VAL A 109 0.27 10.77 33.83
C VAL A 109 -0.30 11.54 32.64
N ALA A 110 0.42 11.59 31.52
CA ALA A 110 -0.05 12.25 30.31
C ALA A 110 -1.32 11.59 29.75
N ALA A 111 -1.37 10.25 29.71
CA ALA A 111 -2.57 9.51 29.28
C ALA A 111 -3.76 9.71 30.22
N LEU A 112 -3.52 9.92 31.52
CA LEU A 112 -4.56 10.28 32.49
C LEU A 112 -5.07 11.70 32.23
N ALA A 113 -4.17 12.65 31.96
CA ALA A 113 -4.51 14.04 31.66
C ALA A 113 -5.37 14.17 30.38
N VAL A 114 -5.11 13.33 29.37
CA VAL A 114 -5.94 13.25 28.16
C VAL A 114 -7.39 12.86 28.49
N GLN A 115 -7.61 12.08 29.55
CA GLN A 115 -8.92 11.54 29.90
C GLN A 115 -9.70 12.41 30.88
N VAL A 116 -9.00 13.08 31.79
CA VAL A 116 -9.59 13.91 32.85
C VAL A 116 -9.62 15.37 32.42
N PRO A 117 -10.77 16.07 32.47
CA PRO A 117 -10.85 17.52 32.17
C PRO A 117 -9.93 18.37 33.05
N ALA A 118 -9.44 19.49 32.54
CA ALA A 118 -8.58 20.41 33.30
C ALA A 118 -9.23 20.92 34.60
N GLU A 119 -10.55 21.11 34.62
CA GLU A 119 -11.32 21.53 35.82
C GLU A 119 -11.23 20.50 36.95
N ASP A 120 -11.30 19.21 36.59
CA ASP A 120 -11.27 18.09 37.53
C ASP A 120 -9.84 17.72 37.95
N TRP A 121 -8.83 18.14 37.16
CA TRP A 121 -7.42 17.93 37.47
C TRP A 121 -6.94 18.78 38.66
N GLY A 122 -7.59 19.89 38.99
CA GLY A 122 -7.17 20.81 40.06
C GLY A 122 -6.07 21.80 39.63
N ASP A 123 -5.86 22.84 40.46
CA ASP A 123 -4.81 23.87 40.31
C ASP A 123 -4.76 24.60 38.95
N GLY A 124 -5.91 24.68 38.26
CA GLY A 124 -6.00 25.30 36.93
C GLY A 124 -5.48 24.42 35.79
N GLY A 125 -5.35 23.11 35.99
CA GLY A 125 -4.93 22.13 34.98
C GLY A 125 -3.49 21.65 35.13
N ILE A 126 -3.14 20.58 34.41
CA ILE A 126 -1.83 19.89 34.53
C ILE A 126 -0.62 20.82 34.35
N MET A 127 -0.72 21.81 33.46
CA MET A 127 0.39 22.73 33.16
C MET A 127 0.65 23.74 34.27
N ASN A 128 -0.41 24.23 34.92
CA ASN A 128 -0.29 25.14 36.06
C ASN A 128 0.27 24.39 37.28
N TRP A 129 -0.24 23.18 37.54
CA TRP A 129 0.30 22.28 38.54
C TRP A 129 1.80 21.96 38.30
N LEU A 130 2.17 21.60 37.07
CA LEU A 130 3.55 21.28 36.69
C LEU A 130 4.50 22.46 36.93
N ARG A 131 4.07 23.68 36.57
CA ARG A 131 4.84 24.91 36.83
C ARG A 131 5.08 25.11 38.33
N ASP A 132 4.03 25.00 39.13
CA ASP A 132 4.09 25.33 40.56
C ASP A 132 4.94 24.30 41.34
N GLU A 133 4.90 23.03 40.93
CA GLU A 133 5.76 21.97 41.45
C GLU A 133 7.23 22.15 41.08
N MET A 134 7.52 22.50 39.82
CA MET A 134 8.90 22.77 39.37
C MET A 134 9.51 23.98 40.07
N ASN A 135 8.71 25.02 40.33
CA ASN A 135 9.15 26.20 41.08
C ASN A 135 9.42 25.88 42.56
N SER A 136 8.63 24.98 43.14
CA SER A 136 8.77 24.60 44.56
C SER A 136 9.95 23.65 44.81
N ASN A 137 10.32 22.83 43.82
CA ASN A 137 11.35 21.80 43.95
C ASN A 137 12.29 21.79 42.73
N PRO A 138 13.45 22.46 42.80
CA PRO A 138 14.40 22.50 41.67
C PRO A 138 15.00 21.12 41.31
N ASP A 139 15.11 20.20 42.29
CA ASP A 139 15.75 18.90 42.09
C ASP A 139 14.94 17.91 41.22
N ILE A 140 13.63 18.13 41.08
CA ILE A 140 12.72 17.28 40.27
C ILE A 140 12.54 17.78 38.84
N VAL A 141 13.05 18.97 38.51
CA VAL A 141 12.93 19.63 37.21
C VAL A 141 13.26 18.71 36.02
N PRO A 142 14.35 17.91 36.01
CA PRO A 142 14.66 17.04 34.87
C PRO A 142 13.57 15.98 34.59
N SER A 143 12.89 15.51 35.64
CA SER A 143 11.85 14.47 35.52
C SER A 143 10.51 15.03 35.06
N PHE A 144 10.20 16.26 35.48
CA PHE A 144 9.01 16.96 35.05
C PHE A 144 9.16 17.52 33.63
N LEU A 145 10.39 17.79 33.17
CA LEU A 145 10.67 18.13 31.78
C LEU A 145 10.35 16.97 30.82
N GLU A 146 10.55 15.72 31.25
CA GLU A 146 10.14 14.53 30.50
C GLU A 146 8.60 14.43 30.39
N LEU A 147 7.87 14.72 31.47
CA LEU A 147 6.41 14.84 31.42
C LEU A 147 5.99 15.96 30.45
N LEU A 148 6.65 17.11 30.53
CA LEU A 148 6.41 18.25 29.65
C LEU A 148 6.62 17.90 28.17
N ARG A 149 7.61 17.07 27.84
CA ARG A 149 7.87 16.59 26.47
C ARG A 149 6.77 15.66 25.94
N VAL A 150 6.27 14.71 26.75
CA VAL A 150 5.33 13.68 26.28
C VAL A 150 3.87 14.14 26.23
N LEU A 151 3.49 15.20 26.98
CA LEU A 151 2.12 15.73 27.00
C LEU A 151 1.54 16.05 25.62
N PRO A 152 2.21 16.88 24.78
CA PRO A 152 1.75 17.14 23.42
C PRO A 152 1.76 15.90 22.51
N GLU A 153 2.64 14.91 22.75
CA GLU A 153 2.69 13.67 21.95
C GLU A 153 1.44 12.80 22.16
N GLU A 154 0.92 12.76 23.39
CA GLU A 154 -0.26 11.95 23.74
C GLU A 154 -1.57 12.49 23.15
N VAL A 155 -1.63 13.77 22.75
CA VAL A 155 -2.77 14.34 22.01
C VAL A 155 -3.07 13.55 20.74
N PHE A 156 -2.03 13.14 20.02
CA PHE A 156 -2.14 12.44 18.74
C PHE A 156 -2.05 10.91 18.87
N ASN A 157 -1.89 10.37 20.08
CA ASN A 157 -1.81 8.93 20.32
C ASN A 157 -3.19 8.26 20.38
N TYR A 158 -3.63 7.65 19.29
CA TYR A 158 -4.92 6.95 19.21
C TYR A 158 -4.99 5.63 19.98
N LYS A 159 -3.91 5.19 20.63
CA LYS A 159 -3.94 4.05 21.57
C LYS A 159 -4.72 4.38 22.85
N ILE A 160 -4.81 5.66 23.22
CA ILE A 160 -5.65 6.11 24.32
C ILE A 160 -7.11 6.00 23.91
N ALA A 161 -7.90 5.21 24.64
CA ALA A 161 -9.34 5.00 24.49
C ALA A 161 -10.17 6.23 24.93
N ALA A 162 -9.70 7.44 24.63
CA ALA A 162 -10.41 8.69 24.88
C ALA A 162 -11.38 9.02 23.74
N ARG A 163 -12.57 9.53 24.08
CA ARG A 163 -13.55 9.99 23.10
C ARG A 163 -12.96 11.12 22.22
N PRO A 164 -13.27 11.18 20.91
CA PRO A 164 -12.74 12.22 20.02
C PRO A 164 -12.99 13.66 20.49
N ASP A 165 -14.14 13.91 21.14
CA ASP A 165 -14.46 15.23 21.67
C ASP A 165 -13.61 15.60 22.89
N ARG A 166 -13.29 14.62 23.77
CA ARG A 166 -12.38 14.84 24.90
C ARG A 166 -10.97 15.17 24.42
N ARG A 167 -10.48 14.44 23.42
CA ARG A 167 -9.15 14.66 22.82
C ARG A 167 -9.02 16.06 22.21
N ARG A 168 -10.03 16.51 21.46
CA ARG A 168 -10.08 17.90 20.93
C ARG A 168 -10.11 18.94 22.05
N LYS A 169 -10.82 18.69 23.15
CA LYS A 169 -10.79 19.57 24.33
C LYS A 169 -9.39 19.62 24.96
N PHE A 170 -8.72 18.47 25.10
CA PHE A 170 -7.37 18.40 25.67
C PHE A 170 -6.34 19.13 24.80
N GLU A 171 -6.43 19.01 23.47
CA GLU A 171 -5.63 19.79 22.52
C GLU A 171 -5.80 21.30 22.74
N ASN A 172 -7.06 21.78 22.85
CA ASN A 172 -7.35 23.18 23.14
C ASN A 172 -6.86 23.63 24.53
N GLU A 173 -6.98 22.76 25.55
CA GLU A 173 -6.47 23.00 26.90
C GLU A 173 -4.95 23.22 26.86
N LEU A 174 -4.19 22.32 26.24
CA LEU A 174 -2.74 22.46 26.10
C LEU A 174 -2.36 23.70 25.29
N ALA A 175 -3.05 23.96 24.17
CA ALA A 175 -2.85 25.14 23.34
C ALA A 175 -3.02 26.45 24.14
N SER A 176 -4.03 26.52 25.02
CA SER A 176 -4.25 27.70 25.87
C SER A 176 -3.14 27.95 26.90
N THR A 177 -2.36 26.91 27.21
CA THR A 177 -1.26 26.95 28.19
C THR A 177 0.14 26.99 27.53
N MET A 178 0.20 27.22 26.22
CA MET A 178 1.44 27.25 25.44
C MET A 178 2.45 28.28 25.99
N ASP A 179 2.01 29.48 26.34
CA ASP A 179 2.89 30.52 26.90
C ASP A 179 3.54 30.09 28.22
N VAL A 180 2.82 29.32 29.04
CA VAL A 180 3.33 28.76 30.30
C VAL A 180 4.41 27.71 30.01
N ALA A 181 4.17 26.83 29.03
CA ALA A 181 5.14 25.84 28.60
C ALA A 181 6.43 26.50 28.08
N LEU A 182 6.31 27.49 27.19
CA LEU A 182 7.46 28.22 26.66
C LEU A 182 8.23 28.98 27.74
N GLY A 183 7.54 29.54 28.73
CA GLY A 183 8.16 30.18 29.89
C GLY A 183 9.02 29.20 30.70
N ILE A 184 8.51 28.00 30.98
CA ILE A 184 9.24 26.93 31.69
C ILE A 184 10.46 26.49 30.88
N LEU A 185 10.29 26.23 29.57
CA LEU A 185 11.37 25.79 28.70
C LEU A 185 12.47 26.85 28.57
N THR A 186 12.10 28.13 28.50
CA THR A 186 13.06 29.25 28.46
C THR A 186 13.84 29.35 29.78
N ALA A 187 13.21 29.11 30.92
CA ALA A 187 13.91 29.04 32.20
C ALA A 187 14.91 27.87 32.23
N CYS A 188 14.53 26.71 31.71
CA CYS A 188 15.38 25.51 31.64
C CYS A 188 16.61 25.72 30.72
N LEU A 189 16.52 26.54 29.67
CA LEU A 189 17.67 26.86 28.81
C LEU A 189 18.85 27.51 29.56
N ASN A 190 18.58 28.19 30.68
CA ASN A 190 19.64 28.80 31.49
C ASN A 190 20.49 27.76 32.25
N ILE A 191 20.05 26.50 32.28
CA ILE A 191 20.74 25.38 32.93
C ILE A 191 21.41 24.54 31.83
N PRO A 192 22.76 24.52 31.72
CA PRO A 192 23.47 23.85 30.63
C PRO A 192 23.08 22.38 30.45
N GLU A 193 22.87 21.65 31.54
CA GLU A 193 22.56 20.22 31.56
C GLU A 193 21.15 19.90 31.04
N LEU A 194 20.26 20.90 30.98
CA LEU A 194 18.87 20.73 30.56
C LEU A 194 18.59 21.29 29.17
N LYS A 195 19.58 21.90 28.51
CA LYS A 195 19.39 22.54 27.19
C LYS A 195 18.86 21.57 26.14
N GLU A 196 19.44 20.38 26.08
CA GLU A 196 19.03 19.34 25.13
C GLU A 196 17.56 18.93 25.34
N GLN A 197 17.21 18.54 26.58
CA GLN A 197 15.85 18.14 26.96
C GLN A 197 14.83 19.28 26.76
N ALA A 198 15.24 20.53 26.98
CA ALA A 198 14.39 21.70 26.75
C ALA A 198 14.11 21.93 25.25
N LEU A 199 15.10 21.71 24.39
CA LEU A 199 14.92 21.77 22.93
C LEU A 199 14.04 20.61 22.43
N GLU A 200 14.25 19.38 22.90
CA GLU A 200 13.41 18.24 22.54
C GLU A 200 11.94 18.45 22.96
N ALA A 201 11.72 18.95 24.18
CA ALA A 201 10.40 19.30 24.63
C ALA A 201 9.80 20.41 23.75
N PHE A 202 10.56 21.47 23.45
CA PHE A 202 10.11 22.53 22.56
C PHE A 202 9.68 22.01 21.18
N ALA A 203 10.44 21.09 20.57
CA ALA A 203 10.07 20.45 19.30
C ALA A 203 8.72 19.71 19.39
N SER A 204 8.48 19.00 20.48
CA SER A 204 7.21 18.31 20.73
C SER A 204 6.01 19.27 20.88
N TRP A 205 6.21 20.41 21.56
CA TRP A 205 5.18 21.45 21.70
C TRP A 205 4.84 22.16 20.39
N LEU A 206 5.81 22.35 19.49
CA LEU A 206 5.57 22.94 18.16
C LEU A 206 4.60 22.10 17.31
N ARG A 207 4.50 20.78 17.55
CA ARG A 207 3.58 19.87 16.84
C ARG A 207 2.10 20.17 17.08
N LEU A 208 1.75 20.85 18.18
CA LEU A 208 0.39 21.29 18.44
C LEU A 208 -0.08 22.36 17.43
N ARG A 209 0.85 22.96 16.64
CA ARG A 209 0.57 23.92 15.56
C ARG A 209 -0.39 25.05 15.96
N HIS A 210 -0.34 25.46 17.23
CA HIS A 210 -1.14 26.56 17.72
C HIS A 210 -0.52 27.90 17.30
N SER A 211 -1.36 28.87 16.93
CA SER A 211 -0.97 30.13 16.27
C SER A 211 -0.22 31.09 17.19
N ILE A 212 1.03 30.77 17.55
CA ILE A 212 1.98 31.78 18.02
C ILE A 212 2.40 32.62 16.79
N PRO A 213 2.32 33.95 16.86
CA PRO A 213 2.76 34.80 15.76
C PRO A 213 4.21 34.51 15.38
N ALA A 214 4.48 34.33 14.08
CA ALA A 214 5.81 34.02 13.57
C ALA A 214 6.87 35.06 13.97
N SER A 215 6.48 36.33 14.12
CA SER A 215 7.35 37.40 14.61
C SER A 215 7.81 37.20 16.06
N VAL A 216 6.97 36.62 16.92
CA VAL A 216 7.30 36.30 18.31
C VAL A 216 8.27 35.12 18.34
N LEU A 217 7.98 34.06 17.58
CA LEU A 217 8.88 32.91 17.49
C LEU A 217 10.25 33.27 16.91
N ALA A 218 10.29 34.13 15.88
CA ALA A 218 11.54 34.54 15.24
C ALA A 218 12.54 35.23 16.19
N THR A 219 12.04 35.84 17.27
CA THR A 219 12.86 36.52 18.29
C THR A 219 12.94 35.74 19.60
N HIS A 220 12.31 34.56 19.69
CA HIS A 220 12.22 33.81 20.92
C HIS A 220 13.55 33.15 21.30
N PRO A 221 13.98 33.18 22.58
CA PRO A 221 15.24 32.59 23.03
C PRO A 221 15.42 31.10 22.66
N LEU A 222 14.35 30.31 22.71
CA LEU A 222 14.37 28.89 22.29
C LEU A 222 14.77 28.73 20.81
N VAL A 223 14.23 29.56 19.93
CA VAL A 223 14.52 29.52 18.49
C VAL A 223 15.95 30.00 18.23
N LEU A 224 16.36 31.11 18.84
CA LEU A 224 17.73 31.63 18.70
C LEU A 224 18.77 30.65 19.23
N THR A 225 18.50 29.98 20.36
CA THR A 225 19.38 28.95 20.93
C THR A 225 19.48 27.75 20.00
N ALA A 226 18.35 27.24 19.47
CA ALA A 226 18.34 26.15 18.51
C ALA A 226 19.18 26.49 17.26
N LEU A 227 18.97 27.67 16.66
CA LEU A 227 19.72 28.11 15.48
C LEU A 227 21.22 28.21 15.75
N SER A 228 21.62 28.77 16.90
CA SER A 228 23.04 28.86 17.28
C SER A 228 23.69 27.51 17.63
N SER A 229 22.87 26.50 17.95
CA SER A 229 23.31 25.17 18.37
C SER A 229 23.43 24.17 17.22
N LEU A 230 23.05 24.55 15.99
CA LEU A 230 23.13 23.69 14.81
C LEU A 230 24.57 23.22 14.49
N THR A 231 25.58 23.99 14.89
CA THR A 231 27.00 23.64 14.69
C THR A 231 27.66 23.05 15.94
N SER A 232 26.90 22.77 16.99
CA SER A 232 27.41 22.20 18.24
C SER A 232 27.40 20.67 18.20
N ASP A 233 28.50 20.03 18.60
CA ASP A 233 28.60 18.56 18.61
C ASP A 233 27.64 17.87 19.61
N VAL A 234 27.14 18.58 20.63
CA VAL A 234 26.29 17.99 21.69
C VAL A 234 24.81 18.31 21.47
N LEU A 235 24.48 19.48 20.93
CA LEU A 235 23.11 19.97 20.83
C LEU A 235 22.55 19.93 19.39
N SER A 236 23.33 19.46 18.41
CA SER A 236 22.95 19.46 16.99
C SER A 236 21.66 18.69 16.73
N GLU A 237 21.51 17.47 17.25
CA GLU A 237 20.33 16.62 17.00
C GLU A 237 19.04 17.27 17.52
N ALA A 238 19.06 17.74 18.78
CA ALA A 238 17.93 18.44 19.38
C ALA A 238 17.60 19.74 18.63
N ALA A 239 18.62 20.48 18.19
CA ALA A 239 18.45 21.68 17.37
C ALA A 239 17.83 21.36 16.00
N VAL A 240 18.31 20.33 15.30
CA VAL A 240 17.77 19.87 14.01
C VAL A 240 16.29 19.51 14.15
N ASN A 241 15.91 18.78 15.20
CA ASN A 241 14.50 18.45 15.45
C ASN A 241 13.63 19.69 15.65
N VAL A 242 14.12 20.69 16.41
CA VAL A 242 13.40 21.97 16.57
C VAL A 242 13.26 22.70 15.24
N ILE A 243 14.33 22.82 14.45
CA ILE A 243 14.29 23.55 13.18
C ILE A 243 13.38 22.84 12.16
N SER A 244 13.42 21.51 12.09
CA SER A 244 12.52 20.69 11.27
C SER A 244 11.04 20.97 11.62
N GLU A 245 10.69 20.95 12.90
CA GLU A 245 9.32 21.25 13.34
C GLU A 245 8.93 22.73 13.08
N LEU A 246 9.86 23.68 13.18
CA LEU A 246 9.61 25.08 12.82
C LEU A 246 9.38 25.27 11.32
N ILE A 247 10.09 24.53 10.46
CA ILE A 247 9.88 24.53 9.01
C ILE A 247 8.48 23.96 8.69
N HIS A 248 8.06 22.88 9.36
CA HIS A 248 6.71 22.35 9.20
C HIS A 248 5.63 23.28 9.78
N TYR A 249 5.95 24.03 10.83
CA TYR A 249 5.06 25.02 11.44
C TYR A 249 4.75 26.18 10.47
N THR A 250 5.76 26.69 9.75
CA THR A 250 5.57 27.77 8.77
C THR A 250 4.86 27.32 7.49
N SER A 251 4.90 26.02 7.18
CA SER A 251 4.26 25.42 5.99
C SER A 251 2.87 24.82 6.26
N ALA A 252 2.48 24.63 7.52
CA ALA A 252 1.19 24.05 7.90
C ALA A 252 0.05 24.77 7.19
N ARG A 253 -0.53 24.10 6.17
CA ARG A 253 -1.59 24.55 5.23
C ARG A 253 -2.50 25.61 5.82
N ASN A 254 -2.04 26.86 5.80
CA ASN A 254 -2.76 27.98 6.35
C ASN A 254 -3.53 28.63 5.21
N ILE A 255 -4.83 28.81 5.46
CA ILE A 255 -5.78 29.53 4.61
C ILE A 255 -5.31 30.99 4.35
N GLU A 256 -4.34 31.49 5.13
CA GLU A 256 -3.81 32.85 5.12
C GLU A 256 -2.48 33.04 4.33
N GLY A 257 -1.90 31.97 3.76
CA GLY A 257 -0.70 32.01 2.92
C GLY A 257 0.63 32.30 3.66
N PHE A 258 1.76 32.20 2.96
CA PHE A 258 3.12 32.33 3.52
C PHE A 258 3.44 33.72 4.13
N SER A 259 2.66 34.76 3.81
CA SER A 259 2.93 36.15 4.20
C SER A 259 3.00 36.36 5.72
N VAL A 260 2.20 35.64 6.50
CA VAL A 260 2.15 35.73 7.97
C VAL A 260 3.40 35.13 8.62
N HIS A 261 4.06 34.18 7.94
CA HIS A 261 5.20 33.42 8.47
C HIS A 261 6.56 33.88 7.94
N MET A 262 6.60 34.84 7.00
CA MET A 262 7.83 35.37 6.42
C MET A 262 8.90 35.81 7.44
N PRO A 263 8.57 36.47 8.57
CA PRO A 263 9.58 36.86 9.56
C PRO A 263 10.37 35.68 10.12
N LEU A 264 9.72 34.52 10.30
CA LEU A 264 10.37 33.30 10.80
C LEU A 264 11.17 32.60 9.68
N ILE A 265 10.61 32.54 8.47
CA ILE A 265 11.30 31.99 7.29
C ILE A 265 12.61 32.75 7.01
N GLN A 266 12.60 34.08 7.11
CA GLN A 266 13.78 34.94 6.89
C GLN A 266 14.90 34.71 7.92
N VAL A 267 14.59 34.17 9.09
CA VAL A 267 15.58 33.84 10.13
C VAL A 267 16.08 32.40 9.95
N ILE A 268 15.20 31.45 9.63
CA ILE A 268 15.54 30.03 9.51
C ILE A 268 16.37 29.74 8.25
N VAL A 269 15.90 30.19 7.08
CA VAL A 269 16.49 29.81 5.78
C VAL A 269 17.99 30.14 5.69
N PRO A 270 18.46 31.36 6.05
CA PRO A 270 19.88 31.67 5.97
C PRO A 270 20.75 30.79 6.89
N GLN A 271 20.26 30.43 8.08
CA GLN A 271 21.00 29.60 9.02
C GLN A 271 21.11 28.15 8.53
N VAL A 272 20.05 27.59 7.94
CA VAL A 272 20.10 26.26 7.31
C VAL A 272 21.04 26.30 6.10
N MET A 273 21.00 27.35 5.28
CA MET A 273 21.90 27.51 4.13
C MET A 273 23.38 27.62 4.52
N ASN A 274 23.70 28.14 5.71
CA ASN A 274 25.08 28.17 6.23
C ASN A 274 25.64 26.76 6.51
N LEU A 275 24.79 25.74 6.66
CA LEU A 275 25.20 24.34 6.83
C LEU A 275 25.55 23.66 5.50
N LYS A 276 25.23 24.29 4.36
CA LYS A 276 25.48 23.74 3.03
C LYS A 276 26.92 23.20 2.82
N PRO A 277 27.99 23.90 3.26
CA PRO A 277 29.35 23.40 3.10
C PRO A 277 29.62 22.07 3.83
N GLN A 278 28.90 21.81 4.93
CA GLN A 278 29.06 20.59 5.73
C GLN A 278 28.55 19.34 5.03
N LEU A 279 27.64 19.47 4.05
CA LEU A 279 27.19 18.35 3.21
C LEU A 279 28.32 17.70 2.40
N ARG A 280 29.42 18.44 2.17
CA ARG A 280 30.59 17.97 1.41
C ARG A 280 31.80 17.71 2.30
N ASP A 281 31.67 17.88 3.61
CA ASP A 281 32.78 17.74 4.54
C ASP A 281 33.02 16.27 4.87
N SER A 282 34.08 15.70 4.31
CA SER A 282 34.45 14.31 4.55
C SER A 282 34.95 14.01 5.98
N SER A 283 35.09 15.03 6.82
CA SER A 283 35.45 14.87 8.24
C SER A 283 34.25 14.69 9.17
N LYS A 284 33.03 14.91 8.66
CA LYS A 284 31.78 14.75 9.42
C LYS A 284 31.29 13.31 9.40
N ASP A 285 30.64 12.92 10.49
CA ASP A 285 29.99 11.61 10.61
C ASP A 285 28.75 11.55 9.70
N GLU A 286 28.39 10.34 9.27
CA GLU A 286 27.28 10.12 8.34
C GLU A 286 25.94 10.54 8.95
N GLU A 287 25.72 10.29 10.25
CA GLU A 287 24.50 10.70 10.95
C GLU A 287 24.39 12.24 11.08
N ASP A 288 25.50 12.96 11.22
CA ASP A 288 25.53 14.42 11.18
C ASP A 288 25.10 14.94 9.79
N VAL A 289 25.68 14.37 8.72
CA VAL A 289 25.34 14.74 7.33
C VAL A 289 23.87 14.43 7.04
N LYS A 290 23.37 13.30 7.52
CA LYS A 290 21.98 12.86 7.40
C LYS A 290 21.01 13.81 8.11
N ALA A 291 21.34 14.27 9.32
CA ALA A 291 20.55 15.27 10.05
C ALA A 291 20.48 16.61 9.29
N ILE A 292 21.59 17.05 8.70
CA ILE A 292 21.65 18.27 7.88
C ILE A 292 20.87 18.09 6.58
N ALA A 293 21.03 16.96 5.90
CA ALA A 293 20.30 16.63 4.67
C ALA A 293 18.79 16.62 4.89
N ARG A 294 18.34 16.10 6.04
CA ARG A 294 16.92 16.14 6.45
C ARG A 294 16.40 17.58 6.55
N LEU A 295 17.16 18.52 7.12
CA LEU A 295 16.74 19.93 7.17
C LEU A 295 16.58 20.53 5.77
N PHE A 296 17.48 20.21 4.84
CA PHE A 296 17.35 20.66 3.45
C PHE A 296 16.13 20.05 2.78
N ALA A 297 15.89 18.75 2.96
CA ALA A 297 14.70 18.06 2.45
C ALA A 297 13.40 18.68 3.01
N ASP A 298 13.31 18.85 4.32
CA ASP A 298 12.15 19.46 4.99
C ASP A 298 11.91 20.89 4.48
N MET A 299 12.97 21.67 4.27
CA MET A 299 12.90 23.02 3.70
C MET A 299 12.42 23.01 2.24
N GLY A 300 12.91 22.07 1.44
CA GLY A 300 12.48 21.87 0.05
C GLY A 300 10.99 21.52 -0.03
N ASP A 301 10.56 20.49 0.70
CA ASP A 301 9.18 20.02 0.71
C ASP A 301 8.21 21.08 1.25
N SER A 302 8.58 21.76 2.33
CA SER A 302 7.70 22.70 3.02
C SER A 302 7.52 24.01 2.25
N TYR A 303 8.52 24.43 1.46
CA TYR A 303 8.51 25.68 0.71
C TYR A 303 8.46 25.48 -0.81
N VAL A 304 8.06 24.29 -1.28
CA VAL A 304 8.04 23.94 -2.71
C VAL A 304 7.29 24.95 -3.58
N GLU A 305 6.15 25.48 -3.10
CA GLU A 305 5.36 26.50 -3.81
C GLU A 305 6.12 27.82 -3.99
N LEU A 306 6.88 28.23 -2.96
CA LEU A 306 7.72 29.43 -3.02
C LEU A 306 8.94 29.19 -3.92
N ILE A 307 9.56 28.02 -3.80
CA ILE A 307 10.71 27.62 -4.62
C ILE A 307 10.32 27.62 -6.10
N ALA A 308 9.13 27.09 -6.44
CA ALA A 308 8.62 27.02 -7.80
C ALA A 308 8.48 28.39 -8.50
N THR A 309 8.55 29.52 -7.77
CA THR A 309 8.60 30.86 -8.37
C THR A 309 9.88 31.11 -9.19
N GLY A 310 10.97 30.42 -8.85
CA GLY A 310 12.26 30.49 -9.55
C GLY A 310 13.05 31.78 -9.26
N SER A 311 12.99 32.30 -8.04
CA SER A 311 13.88 33.40 -7.61
C SER A 311 15.33 32.93 -7.43
N ASP A 312 16.29 33.86 -7.39
CA ASP A 312 17.70 33.52 -7.18
C ASP A 312 17.92 32.78 -5.86
N GLU A 313 17.24 33.19 -4.79
CA GLU A 313 17.29 32.53 -3.48
C GLU A 313 16.69 31.12 -3.53
N SER A 314 15.62 30.94 -4.30
CA SER A 314 14.99 29.63 -4.52
C SER A 314 15.96 28.67 -5.23
N MET A 315 16.71 29.18 -6.21
CA MET A 315 17.73 28.39 -6.91
C MET A 315 18.90 28.01 -6.00
N MET A 316 19.28 28.85 -5.03
CA MET A 316 20.29 28.47 -4.04
C MET A 316 19.88 27.25 -3.22
N ILE A 317 18.60 27.17 -2.83
CA ILE A 317 18.02 26.01 -2.13
C ILE A 317 18.03 24.77 -3.04
N VAL A 318 17.61 24.92 -4.30
CA VAL A 318 17.62 23.82 -5.28
C VAL A 318 19.04 23.28 -5.50
N HIS A 319 20.05 24.15 -5.55
CA HIS A 319 21.44 23.71 -5.63
C HIS A 319 21.91 22.95 -4.37
N ALA A 320 21.45 23.32 -3.18
CA ALA A 320 21.73 22.53 -1.98
C ALA A 320 21.03 21.16 -2.01
N LEU A 321 19.78 21.10 -2.48
CA LEU A 321 19.03 19.85 -2.66
C LEU A 321 19.68 18.92 -3.69
N LEU A 322 20.24 19.47 -4.78
CA LEU A 322 21.03 18.70 -5.74
C LEU A 322 22.30 18.12 -5.11
N GLU A 323 22.95 18.83 -4.19
CA GLU A 323 24.11 18.31 -3.47
C GLU A 323 23.75 17.16 -2.53
N VAL A 324 22.59 17.25 -1.84
CA VAL A 324 22.06 16.12 -1.07
C VAL A 324 21.75 14.93 -1.99
N ALA A 325 21.08 15.16 -3.13
CA ALA A 325 20.79 14.11 -4.12
C ALA A 325 22.07 13.48 -4.73
N ALA A 326 23.17 14.23 -4.79
CA ALA A 326 24.47 13.78 -5.28
C ALA A 326 25.26 12.94 -4.26
N HIS A 327 24.87 12.94 -2.99
CA HIS A 327 25.58 12.22 -1.93
C HIS A 327 25.71 10.73 -2.28
N PRO A 328 26.87 10.06 -2.03
CA PRO A 328 27.06 8.65 -2.38
C PRO A 328 26.00 7.73 -1.76
N GLU A 329 25.73 7.92 -0.47
CA GLU A 329 24.76 7.11 0.29
C GLU A 329 23.32 7.37 -0.15
N TYR A 330 22.60 6.28 -0.41
CA TYR A 330 21.22 6.33 -0.91
C TYR A 330 20.25 6.91 0.12
N ASP A 331 20.41 6.57 1.40
CA ASP A 331 19.52 7.02 2.48
C ASP A 331 19.51 8.54 2.62
N ILE A 332 20.66 9.19 2.37
CA ILE A 332 20.79 10.64 2.35
C ILE A 332 20.22 11.22 1.05
N ALA A 333 20.59 10.66 -0.10
CA ALA A 333 20.14 11.17 -1.40
C ALA A 333 18.61 11.11 -1.58
N SER A 334 17.99 10.02 -1.11
CA SER A 334 16.57 9.76 -1.26
C SER A 334 15.67 10.70 -0.45
N MET A 335 16.21 11.39 0.56
CA MET A 335 15.47 12.38 1.35
C MET A 335 14.87 13.50 0.48
N THR A 336 15.53 13.84 -0.63
CA THR A 336 15.07 14.91 -1.54
C THR A 336 14.08 14.45 -2.61
N PHE A 337 13.79 13.15 -2.72
CA PHE A 337 12.99 12.62 -3.83
C PHE A 337 11.53 13.12 -3.79
N ASN A 338 10.96 13.25 -2.59
CA ASN A 338 9.63 13.86 -2.41
C ASN A 338 9.58 15.30 -2.91
N PHE A 339 10.64 16.08 -2.65
CA PHE A 339 10.72 17.45 -3.14
C PHE A 339 10.70 17.52 -4.66
N TRP A 340 11.47 16.66 -5.35
CA TRP A 340 11.50 16.63 -6.81
C TRP A 340 10.14 16.26 -7.41
N HIS A 341 9.45 15.30 -6.80
CA HIS A 341 8.08 14.95 -7.17
C HIS A 341 7.11 16.13 -6.98
N ASN A 342 7.12 16.74 -5.78
CA ASN A 342 6.25 17.87 -5.46
C ASN A 342 6.54 19.09 -6.35
N LEU A 343 7.81 19.36 -6.66
CA LEU A 343 8.21 20.43 -7.56
C LEU A 343 7.72 20.15 -8.98
N GLN A 344 7.84 18.91 -9.47
CA GLN A 344 7.30 18.52 -10.77
C GLN A 344 5.79 18.80 -10.85
N ILE A 345 5.03 18.44 -9.82
CA ILE A 345 3.59 18.74 -9.72
C ILE A 345 3.34 20.24 -9.79
N CYS A 346 4.04 21.05 -8.99
CA CYS A 346 3.90 22.50 -9.00
C CYS A 346 4.24 23.14 -10.37
N LEU A 347 5.18 22.56 -11.11
CA LEU A 347 5.60 23.05 -12.42
C LEU A 347 4.64 22.64 -13.54
N ILE A 348 4.05 21.45 -13.48
CA ILE A 348 3.30 20.85 -14.59
C ILE A 348 1.79 20.92 -14.40
N GLU A 349 1.28 20.73 -13.19
CA GLU A 349 -0.16 20.68 -12.96
C GLU A 349 -0.83 22.04 -13.12
N ARG A 350 -1.99 22.02 -13.78
CA ARG A 350 -2.78 23.23 -14.08
C ARG A 350 -3.29 23.93 -12.82
N GLU A 351 -3.55 23.17 -11.75
CA GLU A 351 -4.10 23.68 -10.49
C GLU A 351 -3.18 24.75 -9.87
N SER A 352 -1.87 24.61 -10.04
CA SER A 352 -0.82 25.53 -9.57
C SER A 352 -0.86 26.92 -10.21
N TYR A 353 -1.62 27.10 -11.31
CA TYR A 353 -1.67 28.33 -12.09
C TYR A 353 -3.07 28.97 -12.17
N LEU A 354 -4.05 28.41 -11.46
CA LEU A 354 -5.45 28.86 -11.52
C LEU A 354 -5.63 30.35 -11.17
N SER A 355 -4.73 30.92 -10.38
CA SER A 355 -4.74 32.34 -10.00
C SER A 355 -4.50 33.31 -11.17
N LEU A 356 -3.91 32.85 -12.28
CA LEU A 356 -3.57 33.69 -13.44
C LEU A 356 -4.74 33.89 -14.41
N GLY A 357 -5.80 33.09 -14.30
CA GLY A 357 -7.10 33.26 -15.00
C GLY A 357 -7.11 33.18 -16.54
N ASN A 358 -5.96 33.30 -17.21
CA ASN A 358 -5.82 33.35 -18.66
C ASN A 358 -4.86 32.27 -19.18
N GLU A 359 -5.32 31.43 -20.11
CA GLU A 359 -4.57 30.31 -20.70
C GLU A 359 -3.21 30.72 -21.29
N SER A 360 -3.13 31.87 -21.96
CA SER A 360 -1.85 32.30 -22.56
C SER A 360 -0.82 32.72 -21.52
N LEU A 361 -1.26 33.27 -20.38
CA LEU A 361 -0.39 33.64 -19.27
C LEU A 361 0.02 32.42 -18.46
N ILE A 362 -0.88 31.46 -18.28
CA ILE A 362 -0.60 30.18 -17.63
C ILE A 362 0.50 29.44 -18.40
N GLU A 363 0.35 29.31 -19.71
CA GLU A 363 1.33 28.60 -20.54
C GLU A 363 2.67 29.37 -20.61
N ALA A 364 2.66 30.70 -20.67
CA ALA A 364 3.89 31.51 -20.64
C ALA A 364 4.64 31.36 -19.31
N GLU A 365 3.94 31.42 -18.18
CA GLU A 365 4.54 31.27 -16.85
C GLU A 365 5.04 29.85 -16.59
N ARG A 366 4.27 28.84 -17.02
CA ARG A 366 4.70 27.44 -16.99
C ARG A 366 5.99 27.23 -17.76
N ASN A 367 6.05 27.71 -19.00
CA ASN A 367 7.26 27.61 -19.82
C ASN A 367 8.45 28.35 -19.20
N ARG A 368 8.22 29.53 -18.60
CA ARG A 368 9.26 30.26 -17.86
C ARG A 368 9.81 29.43 -16.70
N ARG A 369 8.94 28.90 -15.84
CA ARG A 369 9.37 28.11 -14.66
C ARG A 369 10.07 26.82 -15.06
N VAL A 370 9.50 26.06 -16.00
CA VAL A 370 10.14 24.84 -16.54
C VAL A 370 11.52 25.15 -17.11
N GLN A 371 11.68 26.27 -17.83
CA GLN A 371 12.97 26.68 -18.37
C GLN A 371 14.00 27.01 -17.28
N VAL A 372 13.59 27.63 -16.18
CA VAL A 372 14.46 27.95 -15.03
C VAL A 372 14.98 26.67 -14.37
N PHE A 373 14.11 25.69 -14.15
CA PHE A 373 14.48 24.44 -13.46
C PHE A 373 15.10 23.37 -14.38
N ARG A 374 15.09 23.58 -15.70
CA ARG A 374 15.53 22.60 -16.69
C ARG A 374 16.92 22.03 -16.38
N SER A 375 17.93 22.89 -16.18
CA SER A 375 19.31 22.45 -15.90
C SER A 375 19.44 21.66 -14.59
N SER A 376 18.58 21.95 -13.61
CA SER A 376 18.54 21.24 -12.32
C SER A 376 18.03 19.82 -12.51
N TYR A 377 16.95 19.63 -13.27
CA TYR A 377 16.44 18.30 -13.60
C TYR A 377 17.37 17.52 -14.53
N GLU A 378 18.04 18.17 -15.49
CA GLU A 378 19.05 17.51 -16.33
C GLU A 378 20.22 16.97 -15.48
N SER A 379 20.66 17.75 -14.49
CA SER A 379 21.67 17.33 -13.51
C SER A 379 21.16 16.19 -12.64
N LEU A 380 19.91 16.28 -12.15
CA LEU A 380 19.28 15.24 -11.34
C LEU A 380 19.27 13.89 -12.07
N VAL A 381 18.77 13.85 -13.31
CA VAL A 381 18.74 12.63 -14.15
C VAL A 381 20.13 12.01 -14.27
N SER A 382 21.13 12.83 -14.57
CA SER A 382 22.52 12.38 -14.70
C SER A 382 23.04 11.75 -13.40
N MET A 383 22.77 12.36 -12.25
CA MET A 383 23.26 11.90 -10.95
C MET A 383 22.54 10.64 -10.44
N VAL A 384 21.22 10.61 -10.49
CA VAL A 384 20.45 9.47 -9.96
C VAL A 384 20.61 8.22 -10.82
N SER A 385 20.93 8.37 -12.11
CA SER A 385 21.13 7.23 -13.03
C SER A 385 22.27 6.30 -12.62
N CYS A 386 23.29 6.79 -11.92
CA CYS A 386 24.38 5.96 -11.41
C CYS A 386 24.00 5.15 -10.16
N LYS A 387 22.95 5.57 -9.42
CA LYS A 387 22.54 4.96 -8.14
C LYS A 387 21.83 3.62 -8.29
N VAL A 388 21.37 3.29 -9.50
CA VAL A 388 20.71 2.01 -9.80
C VAL A 388 21.70 0.93 -10.26
N GLN A 389 23.00 1.25 -10.30
CA GLN A 389 24.04 0.31 -10.68
C GLN A 389 24.17 -0.79 -9.63
N TYR A 390 24.20 -2.04 -10.09
CA TYR A 390 24.41 -3.18 -9.21
C TYR A 390 25.76 -3.07 -8.45
N PRO A 391 25.78 -3.35 -7.13
CA PRO A 391 27.02 -3.39 -6.37
C PRO A 391 27.90 -4.56 -6.80
N GLN A 392 29.21 -4.49 -6.53
CA GLN A 392 30.15 -5.52 -6.98
C GLN A 392 29.87 -6.90 -6.36
N ASP A 393 29.48 -6.91 -5.09
CA ASP A 393 29.22 -8.11 -4.31
C ASP A 393 27.72 -8.46 -4.23
N TYR A 394 26.91 -8.07 -5.23
CA TYR A 394 25.45 -8.26 -5.20
C TYR A 394 25.01 -9.70 -4.88
N SER A 395 25.74 -10.71 -5.36
CA SER A 395 25.45 -12.11 -5.09
C SER A 395 25.77 -12.56 -3.66
N GLN A 396 26.59 -11.80 -2.92
CA GLN A 396 26.99 -12.07 -1.54
C GLN A 396 26.12 -11.31 -0.52
N LEU A 397 25.32 -10.34 -0.99
CA LEU A 397 24.40 -9.58 -0.16
C LEU A 397 23.33 -10.47 0.50
N SER A 398 22.85 -10.04 1.66
CA SER A 398 21.72 -10.69 2.30
C SER A 398 20.44 -10.52 1.47
N LYS A 399 19.43 -11.35 1.71
CA LYS A 399 18.12 -11.21 1.04
C LYS A 399 17.44 -9.88 1.37
N GLU A 400 17.72 -9.30 2.54
CA GLU A 400 17.19 -8.01 2.97
C GLU A 400 17.85 -6.89 2.17
N ASP A 401 19.19 -6.88 2.09
CA ASP A 401 19.93 -5.87 1.31
C ASP A 401 19.58 -5.91 -0.19
N GLN A 402 19.38 -7.11 -0.77
CA GLN A 402 18.92 -7.24 -2.16
C GLN A 402 17.52 -6.64 -2.36
N LYS A 403 16.64 -6.80 -1.37
CA LYS A 403 15.28 -6.23 -1.39
C LYS A 403 15.35 -4.70 -1.24
N ASP A 404 16.24 -4.19 -0.40
CA ASP A 404 16.41 -2.75 -0.19
C ASP A 404 17.01 -2.09 -1.43
N PHE A 405 18.03 -2.69 -2.05
CA PHE A 405 18.53 -2.24 -3.34
C PHE A 405 17.45 -2.22 -4.43
N LYS A 406 16.55 -3.20 -4.43
CA LYS A 406 15.41 -3.20 -5.36
C LYS A 406 14.44 -2.05 -5.09
N GLN A 407 14.20 -1.70 -3.82
CA GLN A 407 13.39 -0.52 -3.46
C GLN A 407 14.08 0.78 -3.89
N THR A 408 15.40 0.88 -3.69
CA THR A 408 16.22 2.00 -4.21
C THR A 408 16.02 2.19 -5.71
N ARG A 409 16.06 1.11 -6.48
CA ARG A 409 15.85 1.17 -7.94
C ARG A 409 14.44 1.64 -8.31
N TYR A 410 13.42 1.29 -7.54
CA TYR A 410 12.05 1.78 -7.78
C TYR A 410 11.91 3.27 -7.47
N ALA A 411 12.44 3.72 -6.33
CA ALA A 411 12.42 5.12 -5.96
C ALA A 411 13.16 6.01 -6.99
N VAL A 412 14.32 5.54 -7.50
CA VAL A 412 15.03 6.27 -8.57
C VAL A 412 14.24 6.27 -9.88
N ALA A 413 13.55 5.18 -10.23
CA ALA A 413 12.69 5.14 -11.40
C ALA A 413 11.56 6.17 -11.32
N ASP A 414 10.92 6.32 -10.15
CA ASP A 414 9.87 7.32 -9.92
C ASP A 414 10.41 8.75 -10.12
N VAL A 415 11.59 9.07 -9.55
CA VAL A 415 12.24 10.38 -9.75
C VAL A 415 12.61 10.64 -11.22
N LEU A 416 13.03 9.60 -11.95
CA LEU A 416 13.33 9.72 -13.38
C LEU A 416 12.06 10.00 -14.22
N ILE A 417 10.93 9.39 -13.84
CA ILE A 417 9.62 9.65 -14.44
C ILE A 417 9.21 11.09 -14.18
N ASP A 418 9.32 11.57 -12.94
CA ASP A 418 9.04 12.97 -12.58
C ASP A 418 9.93 13.94 -13.37
N ALA A 419 11.23 13.67 -13.44
CA ALA A 419 12.16 14.47 -14.23
C ALA A 419 11.81 14.47 -15.73
N ALA A 420 11.39 13.33 -16.29
CA ALA A 420 10.96 13.22 -17.68
C ALA A 420 9.65 13.94 -17.97
N LEU A 421 8.74 14.07 -16.99
CA LEU A 421 7.54 14.91 -17.11
C LEU A 421 7.88 16.41 -17.21
N VAL A 422 8.99 16.86 -16.60
CA VAL A 422 9.46 18.25 -16.69
C VAL A 422 10.30 18.49 -17.94
N LEU A 423 11.28 17.63 -18.23
CA LEU A 423 12.22 17.80 -19.34
C LEU A 423 11.66 17.41 -20.71
N GLY A 424 10.66 16.53 -20.71
CA GLY A 424 10.16 15.80 -21.87
C GLY A 424 10.92 14.48 -22.09
N GLY A 425 10.19 13.43 -22.50
CA GLY A 425 10.74 12.08 -22.67
C GLY A 425 11.93 12.00 -23.63
N GLU A 426 11.92 12.74 -24.75
CA GLU A 426 13.03 12.75 -25.71
C GLU A 426 14.32 13.36 -25.14
N SER A 427 14.19 14.44 -24.35
CA SER A 427 15.36 15.10 -23.74
C SER A 427 15.98 14.18 -22.68
N THR A 428 15.17 13.57 -21.82
CA THR A 428 15.63 12.62 -20.81
C THR A 428 16.25 11.39 -21.45
N LEU A 429 15.64 10.86 -22.53
CA LEU A 429 16.18 9.73 -23.28
C LEU A 429 17.56 10.04 -23.85
N LYS A 430 17.80 11.24 -24.38
CA LYS A 430 19.12 11.66 -24.88
C LYS A 430 20.19 11.63 -23.78
N ILE A 431 19.87 12.14 -22.59
CA ILE A 431 20.80 12.13 -21.44
C ILE A 431 21.16 10.70 -21.04
N LEU A 432 20.15 9.84 -20.89
CA LEU A 432 20.35 8.44 -20.51
C LEU A 432 21.05 7.64 -21.61
N TYR A 433 20.81 7.95 -22.88
CA TYR A 433 21.53 7.37 -24.01
C TYR A 433 23.02 7.73 -23.99
N MET A 434 23.37 8.99 -23.69
CA MET A 434 24.78 9.37 -23.51
C MET A 434 25.44 8.57 -22.38
N LYS A 435 24.74 8.34 -21.26
CA LYS A 435 25.23 7.47 -20.18
C LYS A 435 25.46 6.03 -20.63
N LEU A 436 24.58 5.49 -21.47
CA LEU A 436 24.76 4.17 -22.07
C LEU A 436 26.00 4.12 -23.00
N VAL A 437 26.20 5.13 -23.84
CA VAL A 437 27.37 5.21 -24.73
C VAL A 437 28.67 5.37 -23.92
N GLU A 438 28.68 6.20 -22.88
CA GLU A 438 29.80 6.36 -21.95
C GLU A 438 30.16 5.02 -21.30
N ALA A 439 29.16 4.27 -20.80
CA ALA A 439 29.34 2.95 -20.21
C ALA A 439 29.98 1.94 -21.17
N LEU A 440 29.60 1.97 -22.44
CA LEU A 440 30.15 1.09 -23.48
C LEU A 440 31.54 1.50 -23.96
N SER A 441 31.89 2.78 -23.83
CA SER A 441 33.17 3.34 -24.28
C SER A 441 34.27 3.21 -23.21
N GLY A 442 33.90 3.11 -21.94
CA GLY A 442 34.80 3.28 -20.79
C GLY A 442 35.86 2.20 -20.55
N HIS A 443 35.84 1.03 -21.22
CA HIS A 443 36.68 -0.11 -20.81
C HIS A 443 37.20 -0.99 -21.97
N GLN A 444 38.09 -0.44 -22.82
CA GLN A 444 38.86 -1.25 -23.78
C GLN A 444 40.19 -1.81 -23.24
N ASN A 445 40.49 -1.63 -21.95
CA ASN A 445 41.70 -2.17 -21.33
C ASN A 445 41.40 -3.50 -20.62
N GLY A 446 41.68 -4.61 -21.31
CA GLY A 446 42.00 -5.94 -20.76
C GLY A 446 41.19 -6.47 -19.57
N ASP A 447 40.41 -7.53 -19.84
CA ASP A 447 39.54 -8.33 -18.96
C ASP A 447 38.10 -7.81 -18.71
N MET A 448 37.13 -8.61 -19.20
CA MET A 448 35.67 -8.55 -19.02
C MET A 448 35.05 -7.14 -18.90
N MET A 449 34.41 -6.67 -19.97
CA MET A 449 33.55 -5.47 -19.95
C MET A 449 32.62 -5.47 -18.73
N ASP A 450 32.70 -4.44 -17.90
CA ASP A 450 31.79 -4.26 -16.77
C ASP A 450 30.37 -4.00 -17.30
N TRP A 451 29.49 -4.97 -17.12
CA TRP A 451 28.10 -4.92 -17.59
C TRP A 451 27.23 -3.99 -16.73
N ARG A 452 27.65 -3.67 -15.49
CA ARG A 452 26.82 -2.98 -14.49
C ARG A 452 26.44 -1.54 -14.89
N PRO A 453 27.36 -0.69 -15.40
CA PRO A 453 26.99 0.65 -15.83
C PRO A 453 26.06 0.64 -17.06
N SER A 454 26.26 -0.31 -17.98
CA SER A 454 25.39 -0.47 -19.15
C SER A 454 23.99 -0.92 -18.75
N GLU A 455 23.90 -1.82 -17.77
CA GLU A 455 22.62 -2.27 -17.21
C GLU A 455 21.88 -1.13 -16.49
N ALA A 456 22.59 -0.34 -15.68
CA ALA A 456 22.03 0.80 -14.97
C ALA A 456 21.40 1.82 -15.93
N ALA A 457 22.11 2.16 -17.00
CA ALA A 457 21.62 3.07 -18.03
C ALA A 457 20.37 2.50 -18.74
N LEU A 458 20.37 1.21 -19.10
CA LEU A 458 19.20 0.56 -19.72
C LEU A 458 18.00 0.45 -18.78
N TYR A 459 18.23 0.25 -17.49
CA TYR A 459 17.18 0.28 -16.48
C TYR A 459 16.53 1.67 -16.42
N CYS A 460 17.33 2.73 -16.42
CA CYS A 460 16.82 4.11 -16.44
C CYS A 460 16.05 4.41 -17.74
N ILE A 461 16.57 3.98 -18.89
CA ILE A 461 15.89 4.12 -20.20
C ILE A 461 14.53 3.41 -20.17
N ARG A 462 14.49 2.19 -19.62
CA ARG A 462 13.25 1.44 -19.44
C ARG A 462 12.26 2.16 -18.52
N ALA A 463 12.73 2.77 -17.43
CA ALA A 463 11.85 3.44 -16.46
C ALA A 463 11.01 4.56 -17.10
N ILE A 464 11.56 5.26 -18.09
CA ILE A 464 10.88 6.38 -18.76
C ILE A 464 10.12 5.97 -20.03
N SER A 465 10.00 4.68 -20.34
CA SER A 465 9.50 4.19 -21.65
C SER A 465 8.13 4.75 -22.03
N ASP A 466 7.22 4.90 -21.06
CA ASP A 466 5.85 5.36 -21.28
C ASP A 466 5.76 6.85 -21.66
N LEU A 467 6.83 7.62 -21.41
CA LEU A 467 6.93 9.05 -21.70
C LEU A 467 7.63 9.34 -23.03
N VAL A 468 8.26 8.33 -23.64
CA VAL A 468 8.96 8.47 -24.93
C VAL A 468 7.96 8.31 -26.08
N PRO A 469 7.93 9.23 -27.06
CA PRO A 469 7.07 9.10 -28.24
C PRO A 469 7.32 7.81 -29.03
N PHE A 470 6.26 7.14 -29.49
CA PHE A 470 6.36 5.90 -30.28
C PHE A 470 6.99 6.08 -31.66
N ILE A 471 7.16 7.32 -32.11
CA ILE A 471 7.76 7.70 -33.40
C ILE A 471 9.15 8.33 -33.24
N GLU A 472 9.76 8.24 -32.06
CA GLU A 472 11.11 8.77 -31.81
C GLU A 472 12.10 8.13 -32.79
N ALA A 473 12.80 8.96 -33.57
CA ALA A 473 13.57 8.50 -34.73
C ALA A 473 15.08 8.75 -34.60
N GLU A 474 15.52 9.46 -33.57
CA GLU A 474 16.92 9.87 -33.41
C GLU A 474 17.68 8.86 -32.53
N VAL A 475 17.19 8.58 -31.33
CA VAL A 475 17.94 7.85 -30.28
C VAL A 475 17.57 6.38 -30.22
N MET A 476 16.29 6.03 -30.28
CA MET A 476 15.79 4.66 -30.15
C MET A 476 16.33 3.70 -31.22
N PRO A 477 16.45 4.08 -32.51
CA PRO A 477 17.11 3.21 -33.49
C PRO A 477 18.57 2.89 -33.13
N GLN A 478 19.27 3.85 -32.53
CA GLN A 478 20.66 3.67 -32.10
C GLN A 478 20.71 2.69 -30.92
N ILE A 479 19.85 2.87 -29.90
CA ILE A 479 19.72 1.94 -28.77
C ILE A 479 19.42 0.52 -29.26
N MET A 480 18.43 0.33 -30.13
CA MET A 480 18.06 -0.99 -30.66
C MET A 480 19.20 -1.66 -31.44
N SER A 481 20.05 -0.88 -32.13
CA SER A 481 21.24 -1.40 -32.81
C SER A 481 22.38 -1.81 -31.87
N LEU A 482 22.38 -1.30 -30.64
CA LEU A 482 23.38 -1.60 -29.61
C LEU A 482 23.02 -2.84 -28.79
N LEU A 483 21.73 -3.14 -28.59
CA LEU A 483 21.28 -4.26 -27.75
C LEU A 483 21.93 -5.62 -28.12
N PRO A 484 22.06 -6.01 -29.41
CA PRO A 484 22.69 -7.29 -29.76
C PRO A 484 24.19 -7.34 -29.47
N LYS A 485 24.85 -6.20 -29.25
CA LYS A 485 26.31 -6.10 -29.03
C LYS A 485 26.68 -6.14 -27.54
N LEU A 486 25.69 -6.15 -26.65
CA LEU A 486 25.89 -6.16 -25.20
C LEU A 486 26.40 -7.52 -24.70
N PRO A 487 27.19 -7.56 -23.61
CA PRO A 487 27.70 -8.80 -23.07
C PRO A 487 26.56 -9.72 -22.58
N HIS A 488 26.72 -11.03 -22.79
CA HIS A 488 25.74 -12.05 -22.41
C HIS A 488 25.79 -12.39 -20.91
N GLN A 489 25.49 -11.40 -20.07
CA GLN A 489 25.33 -11.57 -18.62
C GLN A 489 23.85 -11.68 -18.25
N SER A 490 23.53 -12.58 -17.31
CA SER A 490 22.15 -12.91 -16.91
C SER A 490 21.30 -11.70 -16.51
N LEU A 491 21.79 -10.86 -15.59
CA LEU A 491 21.07 -9.69 -15.08
C LEU A 491 20.93 -8.57 -16.13
N LEU A 492 21.98 -8.35 -16.94
CA LEU A 492 21.90 -7.41 -18.05
C LEU A 492 20.89 -7.87 -19.09
N LEU A 493 20.91 -9.16 -19.46
CA LEU A 493 19.99 -9.71 -20.44
C LEU A 493 18.54 -9.66 -19.98
N GLN A 494 18.29 -9.84 -18.68
CA GLN A 494 16.98 -9.62 -18.07
C GLN A 494 16.51 -8.17 -18.32
N THR A 495 17.35 -7.17 -18.03
CA THR A 495 17.02 -5.76 -18.26
C THR A 495 16.83 -5.47 -19.75
N VAL A 496 17.69 -5.99 -20.63
CA VAL A 496 17.55 -5.87 -22.09
C VAL A 496 16.19 -6.41 -22.57
N CYS A 497 15.80 -7.62 -22.14
CA CYS A 497 14.51 -8.20 -22.49
C CYS A 497 13.36 -7.29 -22.06
N LEU A 498 13.40 -6.79 -20.82
CA LEU A 498 12.35 -5.91 -20.31
C LEU A 498 12.34 -4.54 -21.00
N THR A 499 13.49 -3.98 -21.39
CA THR A 499 13.57 -2.75 -22.18
C THR A 499 12.96 -2.97 -23.56
N VAL A 500 13.29 -4.07 -24.24
CA VAL A 500 12.67 -4.46 -25.50
C VAL A 500 11.14 -4.53 -25.37
N GLY A 501 10.65 -5.20 -24.33
CA GLY A 501 9.22 -5.33 -24.06
C GLY A 501 8.54 -4.02 -23.68
N ALA A 502 9.27 -3.03 -23.15
CA ALA A 502 8.73 -1.71 -22.83
C ALA A 502 8.59 -0.82 -24.08
N TYR A 503 9.45 -1.03 -25.08
CA TYR A 503 9.43 -0.31 -26.36
C TYR A 503 8.76 -1.09 -27.50
N SER A 504 7.94 -2.10 -27.21
CA SER A 504 7.20 -2.89 -28.22
C SER A 504 6.30 -2.01 -29.11
N LYS A 505 5.60 -1.02 -28.53
CA LYS A 505 4.80 -0.03 -29.27
C LYS A 505 5.63 0.79 -30.25
N TRP A 506 6.86 1.14 -29.87
CA TRP A 506 7.79 1.83 -30.76
C TRP A 506 8.25 0.92 -31.91
N ILE A 507 8.51 -0.38 -31.64
CA ILE A 507 8.85 -1.36 -32.69
C ILE A 507 7.73 -1.49 -33.72
N ASP A 508 6.46 -1.44 -33.28
CA ASP A 508 5.31 -1.46 -34.18
C ASP A 508 5.16 -0.16 -34.99
N ALA A 509 5.25 1.01 -34.33
CA ALA A 509 4.93 2.30 -34.93
C ALA A 509 6.07 2.92 -35.76
N ALA A 510 7.33 2.69 -35.40
CA ALA A 510 8.48 3.35 -36.03
C ALA A 510 8.76 2.79 -37.44
N PRO A 511 9.10 3.63 -38.44
CA PRO A 511 9.38 3.19 -39.82
C PRO A 511 10.46 2.11 -39.94
N ASN A 512 11.49 2.19 -39.09
CA ASN A 512 12.60 1.23 -39.05
C ASN A 512 12.42 0.14 -37.98
N GLY A 513 11.38 0.22 -37.14
CA GLY A 513 11.19 -0.66 -35.98
C GLY A 513 11.17 -2.14 -36.34
N LEU A 514 10.43 -2.50 -37.39
CA LEU A 514 10.27 -3.89 -37.86
C LEU A 514 11.57 -4.52 -38.36
N SER A 515 12.53 -3.72 -38.80
CA SER A 515 13.84 -4.23 -39.25
C SER A 515 14.64 -4.86 -38.11
N PHE A 516 14.36 -4.46 -36.86
CA PHE A 516 15.00 -4.98 -35.66
C PHE A 516 14.31 -6.23 -35.11
N LEU A 517 13.11 -6.57 -35.58
CA LEU A 517 12.29 -7.64 -35.03
C LEU A 517 13.02 -9.01 -35.01
N PRO A 518 13.72 -9.46 -36.08
CA PRO A 518 14.46 -10.72 -36.04
C PRO A 518 15.53 -10.73 -34.93
N SER A 519 16.36 -9.69 -34.86
CA SER A 519 17.41 -9.55 -33.84
C SER A 519 16.83 -9.50 -32.42
N VAL A 520 15.68 -8.85 -32.25
CA VAL A 520 14.96 -8.79 -30.99
C VAL A 520 14.44 -10.18 -30.57
N ILE A 521 13.85 -10.94 -31.49
CA ILE A 521 13.39 -12.31 -31.21
C ILE A 521 14.58 -13.20 -30.83
N ASP A 522 15.73 -13.08 -31.49
CA ASP A 522 16.94 -13.82 -31.14
C ASP A 522 17.43 -13.49 -29.72
N ILE A 523 17.38 -12.21 -29.32
CA ILE A 523 17.68 -11.78 -27.95
C ILE A 523 16.73 -12.45 -26.94
N LEU A 524 15.42 -12.46 -27.23
CA LEU A 524 14.43 -13.07 -26.33
C LEU A 524 14.62 -14.59 -26.22
N VAL A 525 14.89 -15.29 -27.32
CA VAL A 525 15.19 -16.73 -27.33
C VAL A 525 16.46 -17.04 -26.54
N SER A 526 17.48 -16.18 -26.65
CA SER A 526 18.69 -16.26 -25.81
C SER A 526 18.35 -16.04 -24.33
N GLY A 527 17.54 -15.02 -24.01
CA GLY A 527 17.06 -14.72 -22.67
C GLY A 527 16.31 -15.89 -22.01
N MET A 528 15.46 -16.58 -22.78
CA MET A 528 14.76 -17.81 -22.35
C MET A 528 15.71 -18.97 -22.00
N SER A 529 16.92 -18.99 -22.53
CA SER A 529 17.89 -20.08 -22.32
C SER A 529 18.88 -19.84 -21.16
N MET A 530 19.08 -18.59 -20.73
CA MET A 530 20.19 -18.23 -19.83
C MET A 530 19.91 -18.54 -18.36
N SER A 531 18.85 -17.98 -17.79
CA SER A 531 18.45 -18.13 -16.37
C SER A 531 16.93 -18.11 -16.23
N GLU A 532 16.39 -18.50 -15.07
CA GLU A 532 14.95 -18.41 -14.80
C GLU A 532 14.46 -16.94 -14.82
N ASP A 533 15.19 -16.03 -14.17
CA ASP A 533 14.82 -14.61 -14.13
C ASP A 533 14.86 -13.94 -15.51
N SER A 534 15.88 -14.25 -16.32
CA SER A 534 15.96 -13.76 -17.69
C SER A 534 14.90 -14.40 -18.59
N ALA A 535 14.53 -15.65 -18.33
CA ALA A 535 13.48 -16.35 -19.06
C ALA A 535 12.08 -15.76 -18.76
N ALA A 536 11.80 -15.43 -17.50
CA ALA A 536 10.59 -14.72 -17.11
C ALA A 536 10.48 -13.35 -17.80
N ALA A 537 11.56 -12.57 -17.77
CA ALA A 537 11.65 -11.29 -18.46
C ALA A 537 11.47 -11.43 -19.99
N ALA A 538 12.10 -12.42 -20.60
CA ALA A 538 12.00 -12.67 -22.03
C ALA A 538 10.59 -13.10 -22.45
N ALA A 539 9.92 -13.97 -21.66
CA ALA A 539 8.55 -14.40 -21.92
C ALA A 539 7.56 -13.23 -21.81
N LEU A 540 7.72 -12.36 -20.81
CA LEU A 540 6.91 -11.14 -20.67
C LEU A 540 7.12 -10.17 -21.84
N ALA A 541 8.37 -9.94 -22.23
CA ALA A 541 8.70 -9.06 -23.36
C ALA A 541 8.18 -9.62 -24.69
N PHE A 542 8.29 -10.93 -24.89
CA PHE A 542 7.71 -11.63 -26.04
C PHE A 542 6.20 -11.43 -26.12
N ARG A 543 5.50 -11.47 -24.98
CA ARG A 543 4.07 -11.15 -24.92
C ARG A 543 3.78 -9.72 -25.37
N HIS A 544 4.52 -8.72 -24.89
CA HIS A 544 4.30 -7.32 -25.31
C HIS A 544 4.54 -7.12 -26.81
N ILE A 545 5.58 -7.74 -27.37
CA ILE A 545 5.83 -7.72 -28.82
C ILE A 545 4.66 -8.36 -29.58
N CYS A 546 4.14 -9.49 -29.12
CA CYS A 546 3.01 -10.14 -29.78
C CYS A 546 1.71 -9.33 -29.67
N ASP A 547 1.51 -8.62 -28.56
CA ASP A 547 0.35 -7.75 -28.35
C ASP A 547 0.37 -6.54 -29.30
N ASP A 548 1.51 -5.84 -29.38
CA ASP A 548 1.63 -4.63 -30.22
C ASP A 548 1.89 -4.95 -31.70
N CYS A 549 2.74 -5.93 -32.03
CA CYS A 549 3.13 -6.28 -33.40
C CYS A 549 2.31 -7.43 -34.00
N GLY A 550 1.25 -7.91 -33.33
CA GLY A 550 0.55 -9.16 -33.65
C GLY A 550 0.10 -9.28 -35.11
N LYS A 551 -0.50 -8.21 -35.67
CA LYS A 551 -0.94 -8.16 -37.08
C LYS A 551 0.16 -8.45 -38.09
N LYS A 552 1.39 -8.02 -37.78
CA LYS A 552 2.57 -8.16 -38.64
C LYS A 552 3.27 -9.50 -38.42
N LEU A 553 3.01 -10.16 -37.29
CA LEU A 553 3.55 -11.46 -36.92
C LEU A 553 2.72 -12.66 -37.43
N CYS A 554 1.52 -12.44 -37.99
CA CYS A 554 0.68 -13.49 -38.55
C CYS A 554 1.39 -14.36 -39.62
N GLY A 555 2.39 -13.81 -40.33
CA GLY A 555 3.18 -14.54 -41.33
C GLY A 555 4.24 -15.48 -40.76
N SER A 556 4.49 -15.47 -39.45
CA SER A 556 5.58 -16.23 -38.80
C SER A 556 5.09 -17.18 -37.70
N LEU A 557 3.79 -17.56 -37.74
CA LEU A 557 3.16 -18.41 -36.74
C LEU A 557 3.92 -19.71 -36.45
N ASP A 558 4.42 -20.40 -37.48
CA ASP A 558 5.12 -21.67 -37.32
C ASP A 558 6.36 -21.53 -36.42
N GLY A 559 7.11 -20.44 -36.56
CA GLY A 559 8.25 -20.14 -35.71
C GLY A 559 7.83 -19.83 -34.27
N LEU A 560 6.73 -19.09 -34.08
CA LEU A 560 6.20 -18.78 -32.74
C LEU A 560 5.70 -20.04 -32.03
N PHE A 561 5.05 -20.95 -32.76
CA PHE A 561 4.63 -22.26 -32.23
C PHE A 561 5.81 -23.13 -31.83
N GLN A 562 6.92 -23.13 -32.59
CA GLN A 562 8.14 -23.85 -32.21
C GLN A 562 8.74 -23.32 -30.90
N ILE A 563 8.78 -22.00 -30.72
CA ILE A 563 9.24 -21.38 -29.46
C ILE A 563 8.36 -21.83 -28.29
N TYR A 564 7.04 -21.81 -28.47
CA TYR A 564 6.09 -22.26 -27.45
C TYR A 564 6.23 -23.74 -27.14
N GLN A 565 6.27 -24.62 -28.15
CA GLN A 565 6.44 -26.06 -27.94
C GLN A 565 7.73 -26.36 -27.17
N ARG A 566 8.85 -25.72 -27.54
CA ARG A 566 10.13 -25.87 -26.84
C ARG A 566 10.09 -25.39 -25.40
N ALA A 567 9.38 -24.29 -25.12
CA ALA A 567 9.18 -23.82 -23.75
C ALA A 567 8.27 -24.74 -22.92
N MET A 568 7.38 -25.49 -23.58
CA MET A 568 6.34 -26.31 -22.95
C MET A 568 6.77 -27.75 -22.65
N THR A 569 7.56 -28.37 -23.54
CA THR A 569 8.04 -29.74 -23.34
C THR A 569 9.21 -29.82 -22.36
N GLY A 570 9.86 -28.69 -22.06
CA GLY A 570 11.12 -28.66 -21.31
C GLY A 570 12.28 -29.32 -22.07
N GLU A 571 12.05 -29.77 -23.30
CA GLU A 571 13.06 -30.35 -24.17
C GLU A 571 13.82 -29.22 -24.86
N GLY A 572 14.94 -28.82 -24.26
CA GLY A 572 15.84 -27.81 -24.81
C GLY A 572 16.52 -26.99 -23.73
N SER A 573 17.31 -26.00 -24.15
CA SER A 573 18.02 -25.07 -23.27
C SER A 573 17.13 -24.09 -22.50
N PHE A 574 15.80 -24.11 -22.67
CA PHE A 574 14.90 -23.09 -22.11
C PHE A 574 14.64 -23.33 -20.62
N LYS A 575 14.74 -22.27 -19.82
CA LYS A 575 14.56 -22.27 -18.35
C LYS A 575 13.29 -21.54 -17.93
N VAL A 576 12.25 -21.57 -18.78
CA VAL A 576 10.98 -20.87 -18.54
C VAL A 576 10.16 -21.64 -17.50
N ALA A 577 9.85 -21.00 -16.36
CA ALA A 577 9.02 -21.64 -15.35
C ALA A 577 7.56 -21.80 -15.84
N ALA A 578 6.82 -22.71 -15.20
CA ALA A 578 5.43 -22.99 -15.55
C ALA A 578 4.53 -21.73 -15.52
N GLN A 579 4.78 -20.82 -14.58
CA GLN A 579 4.04 -19.55 -14.47
C GLN A 579 4.36 -18.60 -15.63
N ASP A 580 5.64 -18.43 -15.96
CA ASP A 580 6.07 -17.55 -17.05
C ASP A 580 5.65 -18.06 -18.43
N SER A 581 5.49 -19.39 -18.58
CA SER A 581 4.94 -19.98 -19.80
C SER A 581 3.53 -19.48 -20.13
N LEU A 582 2.78 -18.96 -19.15
CA LEU A 582 1.49 -18.32 -19.39
C LEU A 582 1.62 -17.09 -20.27
N HIS A 583 2.72 -16.32 -20.17
CA HIS A 583 2.95 -15.16 -21.05
C HIS A 583 3.10 -15.59 -22.52
N LEU A 584 3.71 -16.75 -22.79
CA LEU A 584 3.82 -17.29 -24.15
C LEU A 584 2.45 -17.74 -24.69
N VAL A 585 1.63 -18.34 -23.82
CA VAL A 585 0.24 -18.70 -24.17
C VAL A 585 -0.58 -17.46 -24.49
N GLU A 586 -0.47 -16.41 -23.67
CA GLU A 586 -1.13 -15.12 -23.90
C GLU A 586 -0.68 -14.52 -25.23
N ALA A 587 0.64 -14.48 -25.47
CA ALA A 587 1.25 -13.95 -26.69
C ALA A 587 0.66 -14.61 -27.96
N LEU A 588 0.68 -15.95 -28.01
CA LEU A 588 0.14 -16.68 -29.16
C LEU A 588 -1.38 -16.52 -29.29
N SER A 589 -2.10 -16.47 -28.18
CA SER A 589 -3.56 -16.26 -28.20
C SER A 589 -3.95 -14.93 -28.81
N ILE A 590 -3.16 -13.88 -28.57
CA ILE A 590 -3.38 -12.56 -29.16
C ILE A 590 -3.09 -12.60 -30.68
N VAL A 591 -1.98 -13.20 -31.11
CA VAL A 591 -1.67 -13.33 -32.55
C VAL A 591 -2.74 -14.16 -33.28
N ILE A 592 -3.25 -15.24 -32.68
CA ILE A 592 -4.32 -16.06 -33.27
C ILE A 592 -5.61 -15.26 -33.46
N THR A 593 -5.88 -14.28 -32.60
CA THR A 593 -7.06 -13.40 -32.72
C THR A 593 -7.03 -12.56 -33.99
N GLU A 594 -5.84 -12.19 -34.48
CA GLU A 594 -5.66 -11.41 -35.70
C GLU A 594 -5.78 -12.26 -37.00
N LEU A 595 -5.93 -13.58 -36.88
CA LEU A 595 -6.07 -14.48 -38.03
C LEU A 595 -7.51 -14.55 -38.54
N PRO A 596 -7.71 -14.88 -39.84
CA PRO A 596 -9.03 -15.21 -40.36
C PRO A 596 -9.68 -16.38 -39.59
N PRO A 597 -11.02 -16.40 -39.42
CA PRO A 597 -11.72 -17.38 -38.56
C PRO A 597 -11.36 -18.85 -38.82
N ASP A 598 -11.23 -19.25 -40.10
CA ASP A 598 -10.89 -20.63 -40.49
C ASP A 598 -9.47 -21.04 -40.06
N GLN A 599 -8.52 -20.11 -40.14
CA GLN A 599 -7.14 -20.34 -39.72
C GLN A 599 -7.01 -20.24 -38.20
N ALA A 600 -7.74 -19.30 -37.58
CA ALA A 600 -7.79 -19.12 -36.14
C ALA A 600 -8.28 -20.38 -35.42
N LYS A 601 -9.30 -21.08 -35.96
CA LYS A 601 -9.78 -22.34 -35.40
C LYS A 601 -8.71 -23.43 -35.38
N LYS A 602 -7.99 -23.64 -36.49
CA LYS A 602 -6.90 -24.62 -36.57
C LYS A 602 -5.73 -24.26 -35.66
N ALA A 603 -5.36 -22.97 -35.62
CA ALA A 603 -4.28 -22.48 -34.76
C ALA A 603 -4.65 -22.60 -33.27
N LEU A 604 -5.90 -22.32 -32.90
CA LEU A 604 -6.42 -22.50 -31.55
C LEU A 604 -6.36 -23.98 -31.12
N GLU A 605 -6.78 -24.90 -32.00
CA GLU A 605 -6.68 -26.33 -31.75
C GLU A 605 -5.22 -26.75 -31.50
N ALA A 606 -4.29 -26.28 -32.34
CA ALA A 606 -2.86 -26.54 -32.18
C ALA A 606 -2.30 -25.97 -30.86
N LEU A 607 -2.75 -24.78 -30.44
CA LEU A 607 -2.34 -24.14 -29.19
C LEU A 607 -2.83 -24.90 -27.95
N CYS A 608 -4.00 -25.54 -28.02
CA CYS A 608 -4.55 -26.30 -26.90
C CYS A 608 -3.80 -27.62 -26.64
N ILE A 609 -3.21 -28.25 -27.67
CA ILE A 609 -2.62 -29.59 -27.59
C ILE A 609 -1.59 -29.73 -26.43
N PRO A 610 -0.59 -28.85 -26.29
CA PRO A 610 0.41 -28.97 -25.22
C PRO A 610 -0.16 -28.78 -23.80
N ALA A 611 -1.31 -28.13 -23.65
CA ALA A 611 -2.01 -28.03 -22.38
C ALA A 611 -2.90 -29.26 -22.11
N VAL A 612 -3.52 -29.82 -23.15
CA VAL A 612 -4.48 -30.94 -23.05
C VAL A 612 -3.78 -32.28 -22.87
N ALA A 613 -2.69 -32.55 -23.59
CA ALA A 613 -2.03 -33.86 -23.58
C ALA A 613 -1.63 -34.35 -22.17
N PRO A 614 -1.00 -33.53 -21.32
CA PRO A 614 -0.65 -33.95 -19.95
C PRO A 614 -1.88 -34.20 -19.06
N LEU A 615 -2.96 -33.42 -19.23
CA LEU A 615 -4.21 -33.63 -18.49
C LEU A 615 -4.88 -34.94 -18.92
N GLN A 616 -4.91 -35.22 -20.23
CA GLN A 616 -5.48 -36.45 -20.77
C GLN A 616 -4.68 -37.68 -20.31
N GLU A 617 -3.35 -37.59 -20.26
CA GLU A 617 -2.49 -38.66 -19.77
C GLU A 617 -2.81 -39.01 -18.31
N VAL A 618 -2.96 -38.00 -17.43
CA VAL A 618 -3.32 -38.21 -16.02
C VAL A 618 -4.71 -38.82 -15.87
N ILE A 619 -5.67 -38.40 -16.69
CA ILE A 619 -7.02 -38.98 -16.66
C ILE A 619 -7.00 -40.45 -17.12
N ASN A 620 -6.22 -40.76 -18.15
CA ASN A 620 -6.07 -42.12 -18.69
C ASN A 620 -5.39 -43.08 -17.70
N GLN A 621 -4.58 -42.58 -16.78
CA GLN A 621 -3.97 -43.36 -15.69
C GLN A 621 -4.98 -43.79 -14.61
N GLY A 622 -6.21 -43.26 -14.65
CA GLY A 622 -7.33 -43.68 -13.81
C GLY A 622 -7.65 -42.72 -12.65
N PRO A 623 -8.83 -42.87 -12.02
CA PRO A 623 -9.38 -41.90 -11.07
C PRO A 623 -8.57 -41.78 -9.77
N LEU A 624 -7.92 -42.88 -9.34
CA LEU A 624 -7.09 -42.89 -8.14
C LEU A 624 -5.86 -41.99 -8.31
N VAL A 625 -5.23 -42.04 -9.49
CA VAL A 625 -4.03 -41.26 -9.80
C VAL A 625 -4.38 -39.77 -9.92
N LEU A 626 -5.45 -39.44 -10.65
CA LEU A 626 -5.95 -38.07 -10.73
C LEU A 626 -6.30 -37.51 -9.34
N GLY A 627 -6.93 -38.33 -8.49
CA GLY A 627 -7.30 -38.00 -7.13
C GLY A 627 -6.10 -37.72 -6.20
N GLN A 628 -4.95 -38.36 -6.43
CA GLN A 628 -3.75 -38.24 -5.58
C GLN A 628 -2.71 -37.24 -6.10
N LYS A 629 -2.80 -36.82 -7.37
CA LYS A 629 -1.80 -35.93 -7.99
C LYS A 629 -1.75 -34.56 -7.30
N PRO A 630 -0.59 -33.90 -7.15
CA PRO A 630 -0.53 -32.55 -6.58
C PRO A 630 -1.34 -31.54 -7.40
N ALA A 631 -2.12 -30.69 -6.74
CA ALA A 631 -2.99 -29.70 -7.40
C ALA A 631 -2.23 -28.82 -8.41
N ARG A 632 -0.99 -28.41 -8.07
CA ARG A 632 -0.14 -27.57 -8.92
C ARG A 632 0.11 -28.16 -10.31
N GLU A 633 0.30 -29.47 -10.39
CA GLU A 633 0.60 -30.15 -11.66
C GLU A 633 -0.62 -30.20 -12.58
N ILE A 634 -1.84 -30.11 -12.03
CA ILE A 634 -3.07 -30.04 -12.80
C ILE A 634 -3.39 -28.57 -13.14
N THR A 635 -3.33 -27.67 -12.15
CA THR A 635 -3.74 -26.27 -12.32
C THR A 635 -2.91 -25.53 -13.35
N VAL A 636 -1.61 -25.83 -13.50
CA VAL A 636 -0.77 -25.19 -14.52
C VAL A 636 -1.35 -25.38 -15.93
N HIS A 637 -1.82 -26.58 -16.26
CA HIS A 637 -2.41 -26.85 -17.58
C HIS A 637 -3.81 -26.26 -17.74
N ILE A 638 -4.60 -26.26 -16.67
CA ILE A 638 -5.93 -25.61 -16.67
C ILE A 638 -5.80 -24.09 -16.83
N ASP A 639 -4.87 -23.45 -16.11
CA ASP A 639 -4.63 -22.00 -16.20
C ASP A 639 -4.14 -21.60 -17.60
N ARG A 640 -3.37 -22.46 -18.29
CA ARG A 640 -3.02 -22.27 -19.70
C ARG A 640 -4.26 -22.25 -20.59
N LEU A 641 -5.16 -23.23 -20.45
CA LEU A 641 -6.44 -23.24 -21.18
C LEU A 641 -7.31 -22.03 -20.83
N ALA A 642 -7.34 -21.61 -19.56
CA ALA A 642 -8.05 -20.43 -19.11
C ALA A 642 -7.56 -19.16 -19.82
N ASN A 643 -6.24 -19.01 -19.97
CA ASN A 643 -5.63 -17.90 -20.70
C ASN A 643 -5.95 -17.97 -22.20
N ILE A 644 -5.90 -19.14 -22.83
CA ILE A 644 -6.30 -19.31 -24.23
C ILE A 644 -7.72 -18.80 -24.43
N PHE A 645 -8.68 -19.26 -23.62
CA PHE A 645 -10.07 -18.84 -23.72
C PHE A 645 -10.28 -17.35 -23.43
N ARG A 646 -9.42 -16.75 -22.61
CA ARG A 646 -9.49 -15.32 -22.28
C ARG A 646 -9.03 -14.43 -23.42
N TYR A 647 -7.93 -14.80 -24.08
CA TYR A 647 -7.23 -13.91 -25.02
C TYR A 647 -7.54 -14.20 -26.49
N VAL A 648 -7.99 -15.41 -26.85
CA VAL A 648 -8.45 -15.70 -28.22
C VAL A 648 -9.86 -15.12 -28.42
N ASN A 649 -9.98 -13.95 -29.04
CA ASN A 649 -11.26 -13.27 -29.24
C ASN A 649 -12.01 -13.78 -30.50
N ASN A 650 -12.21 -15.10 -30.59
CA ASN A 650 -13.00 -15.76 -31.64
C ASN A 650 -14.10 -16.63 -30.98
N PRO A 651 -15.33 -16.11 -30.82
CA PRO A 651 -16.38 -16.76 -30.01
C PRO A 651 -16.75 -18.18 -30.45
N GLU A 652 -16.87 -18.42 -31.76
CA GLU A 652 -17.21 -19.73 -32.32
C GLU A 652 -16.07 -20.74 -32.15
N ALA A 653 -14.82 -20.33 -32.42
CA ALA A 653 -13.66 -21.20 -32.25
C ALA A 653 -13.47 -21.62 -30.78
N VAL A 654 -13.65 -20.69 -29.84
CA VAL A 654 -13.59 -20.98 -28.40
C VAL A 654 -14.78 -21.86 -27.97
N ALA A 655 -15.96 -21.66 -28.56
CA ALA A 655 -17.14 -22.50 -28.27
C ALA A 655 -16.92 -23.96 -28.72
N ASP A 656 -16.37 -24.15 -29.92
CA ASP A 656 -16.01 -25.48 -30.43
C ASP A 656 -14.92 -26.14 -29.56
N ALA A 657 -13.92 -25.36 -29.14
CA ALA A 657 -12.85 -25.85 -28.28
C ALA A 657 -13.39 -26.31 -26.91
N ILE A 658 -14.19 -25.49 -26.22
CA ILE A 658 -14.74 -25.88 -24.91
C ILE A 658 -15.70 -27.06 -25.03
N GLN A 659 -16.49 -27.16 -26.12
CA GLN A 659 -17.37 -28.32 -26.34
C GLN A 659 -16.57 -29.62 -26.45
N ARG A 660 -15.42 -29.61 -27.14
CA ARG A 660 -14.53 -30.78 -27.25
C ARG A 660 -13.79 -31.09 -25.96
N LEU A 661 -13.43 -30.06 -25.19
CA LEU A 661 -12.68 -30.19 -23.93
C LEU A 661 -13.58 -30.45 -22.71
N TRP A 662 -14.90 -30.32 -22.84
CA TRP A 662 -15.85 -30.52 -21.75
C TRP A 662 -15.73 -31.89 -21.05
N PRO A 663 -15.60 -33.03 -21.77
CA PRO A 663 -15.43 -34.33 -21.11
C PRO A 663 -14.20 -34.40 -20.19
N LEU A 664 -13.11 -33.72 -20.58
CA LEU A 664 -11.89 -33.61 -19.79
C LEU A 664 -12.15 -32.77 -18.52
N PHE A 665 -12.82 -31.62 -18.66
CA PHE A 665 -13.17 -30.78 -17.51
C PHE A 665 -14.12 -31.50 -16.55
N LYS A 666 -15.12 -32.22 -17.07
CA LYS A 666 -16.06 -33.01 -16.27
C LYS A 666 -15.34 -34.08 -15.43
N ALA A 667 -14.40 -34.82 -16.02
CA ALA A 667 -13.62 -35.81 -15.27
C ALA A 667 -12.83 -35.19 -14.09
N ILE A 668 -12.31 -33.97 -14.26
CA ILE A 668 -11.62 -33.24 -13.19
C ILE A 668 -12.62 -32.73 -12.15
N PHE A 669 -13.77 -32.19 -12.57
CA PHE A 669 -14.87 -31.81 -11.67
C PHE A 669 -15.29 -32.99 -10.77
N ASP A 670 -15.53 -34.16 -11.35
CA ASP A 670 -16.03 -35.34 -10.62
C ASP A 670 -15.02 -35.87 -9.58
N ILE A 671 -13.73 -35.88 -9.92
CA ILE A 671 -12.69 -36.54 -9.09
C ILE A 671 -12.04 -35.56 -8.09
N ARG A 672 -11.99 -34.26 -8.41
CA ARG A 672 -11.23 -33.25 -7.65
C ARG A 672 -12.10 -32.16 -7.03
N ALA A 673 -13.42 -32.32 -6.96
CA ALA A 673 -14.32 -31.32 -6.37
C ALA A 673 -14.01 -30.93 -4.92
N TRP A 674 -13.31 -31.79 -4.17
CA TRP A 674 -12.85 -31.51 -2.81
C TRP A 674 -11.65 -30.54 -2.74
N ASP A 675 -10.87 -30.40 -3.82
CA ASP A 675 -9.66 -29.59 -3.87
C ASP A 675 -9.97 -28.18 -4.40
N MET A 676 -10.05 -27.22 -3.47
CA MET A 676 -10.38 -25.81 -3.75
C MET A 676 -9.48 -25.20 -4.83
N ARG A 677 -8.17 -25.47 -4.79
CA ARG A 677 -7.22 -24.86 -5.74
C ARG A 677 -7.48 -25.33 -7.18
N THR A 678 -7.74 -26.62 -7.36
CA THR A 678 -8.06 -27.18 -8.69
C THR A 678 -9.40 -26.64 -9.18
N MET A 679 -10.41 -26.57 -8.31
CA MET A 679 -11.73 -26.04 -8.67
C MET A 679 -11.70 -24.56 -9.02
N GLU A 680 -10.92 -23.72 -8.32
CA GLU A 680 -10.75 -22.32 -8.70
C GLU A 680 -10.15 -22.15 -10.10
N SER A 681 -9.10 -22.90 -10.42
CA SER A 681 -8.47 -22.87 -11.74
C SER A 681 -9.44 -23.34 -12.83
N LEU A 682 -10.19 -24.42 -12.57
CA LEU A 682 -11.16 -24.97 -13.51
C LEU A 682 -12.36 -24.06 -13.72
N CYS A 683 -12.93 -23.50 -12.66
CA CYS A 683 -13.99 -22.50 -12.72
C CYS A 683 -13.51 -21.22 -13.42
N ARG A 684 -12.24 -20.81 -13.26
CA ARG A 684 -11.64 -19.69 -13.99
C ARG A 684 -11.55 -19.97 -15.48
N ALA A 685 -11.14 -21.18 -15.89
CA ALA A 685 -11.15 -21.59 -17.29
C ALA A 685 -12.56 -21.55 -17.89
N CYS A 686 -13.55 -22.13 -17.17
CA CYS A 686 -14.95 -22.10 -17.57
C CYS A 686 -15.48 -20.66 -17.69
N LYS A 687 -15.17 -19.79 -16.72
CA LYS A 687 -15.54 -18.37 -16.76
C LYS A 687 -15.05 -17.69 -18.03
N HIS A 688 -13.78 -17.88 -18.38
CA HIS A 688 -13.21 -17.25 -19.58
C HIS A 688 -13.85 -17.81 -20.86
N ALA A 689 -14.10 -19.12 -20.93
CA ALA A 689 -14.85 -19.72 -22.04
C ALA A 689 -16.26 -19.11 -22.18
N VAL A 690 -17.02 -19.01 -21.08
CA VAL A 690 -18.37 -18.40 -21.07
C VAL A 690 -18.31 -16.94 -21.54
N ARG A 691 -17.36 -16.14 -21.04
CA ARG A 691 -17.21 -14.71 -21.40
C ARG A 691 -16.90 -14.49 -22.87
N THR A 692 -16.07 -15.35 -23.46
CA THR A 692 -15.62 -15.21 -24.84
C THR A 692 -16.63 -15.80 -25.82
N SER A 693 -17.13 -17.01 -25.56
CA SER A 693 -18.09 -17.70 -26.44
C SER A 693 -19.50 -17.13 -26.37
N LYS A 694 -19.93 -16.58 -25.23
CA LYS A 694 -21.28 -16.03 -25.04
C LYS A 694 -22.35 -17.02 -25.55
N ARG A 695 -23.30 -16.57 -26.39
CA ARG A 695 -24.39 -17.39 -26.94
C ARG A 695 -23.93 -18.59 -27.78
N PHE A 696 -22.71 -18.59 -28.30
CA PHE A 696 -22.18 -19.70 -29.10
C PHE A 696 -21.83 -20.93 -28.26
N MET A 697 -21.77 -20.82 -26.93
CA MET A 697 -21.46 -21.95 -26.05
C MET A 697 -22.49 -23.09 -26.10
N GLY A 698 -23.70 -22.82 -26.64
CA GLY A 698 -24.68 -23.84 -27.01
C GLY A 698 -25.09 -24.76 -25.85
N VAL A 699 -25.13 -26.06 -26.10
CA VAL A 699 -25.57 -27.10 -25.14
C VAL A 699 -24.62 -27.33 -23.95
N THR A 700 -23.36 -26.92 -24.06
CA THR A 700 -22.34 -27.14 -23.02
C THR A 700 -22.65 -26.38 -21.74
N ILE A 701 -23.35 -25.24 -21.83
CA ILE A 701 -23.70 -24.43 -20.66
C ILE A 701 -24.66 -25.16 -19.71
N GLY A 702 -25.64 -25.90 -20.25
CA GLY A 702 -26.61 -26.64 -19.44
C GLY A 702 -25.92 -27.73 -18.62
N ALA A 703 -25.08 -28.55 -19.29
CA ALA A 703 -24.30 -29.59 -18.63
C ALA A 703 -23.35 -29.02 -17.57
N MET A 704 -22.77 -27.84 -17.80
CA MET A 704 -21.91 -27.16 -16.84
C MET A 704 -22.68 -26.70 -15.60
N LEU A 705 -23.85 -26.09 -15.78
CA LEU A 705 -24.65 -25.59 -14.66
C LEU A 705 -25.22 -26.72 -13.79
N GLU A 706 -25.64 -27.83 -14.41
CA GLU A 706 -26.08 -29.03 -13.69
C GLU A 706 -24.96 -29.62 -12.81
N GLU A 707 -23.74 -29.68 -13.34
CA GLU A 707 -22.56 -30.17 -12.60
C GLU A 707 -22.23 -29.27 -11.41
N ILE A 708 -22.16 -27.95 -11.64
CA ILE A 708 -21.88 -26.95 -10.59
C ILE A 708 -22.90 -27.06 -9.45
N GLN A 709 -24.17 -27.21 -9.79
CA GLN A 709 -25.24 -27.36 -8.81
C GLN A 709 -25.06 -28.62 -7.95
N GLY A 710 -24.70 -29.74 -8.58
CA GLY A 710 -24.45 -31.01 -7.90
C GLY A 710 -23.26 -30.93 -6.94
N LEU A 711 -22.15 -30.37 -7.40
CA LEU A 711 -20.91 -30.27 -6.63
C LEU A 711 -20.98 -29.26 -5.48
N TYR A 712 -21.67 -28.13 -5.68
CA TYR A 712 -21.82 -27.13 -4.61
C TYR A 712 -22.54 -27.69 -3.38
N LYS A 713 -23.55 -28.56 -3.59
CA LYS A 713 -24.28 -29.23 -2.49
C LYS A 713 -23.39 -30.12 -1.62
N GLN A 714 -22.29 -30.64 -2.17
CA GLN A 714 -21.40 -31.57 -1.48
C GLN A 714 -20.19 -30.86 -0.87
N HIS A 715 -19.57 -29.95 -1.62
CA HIS A 715 -18.27 -29.38 -1.27
C HIS A 715 -18.32 -27.91 -0.84
N HIS A 716 -19.38 -27.17 -1.16
CA HIS A 716 -19.57 -25.76 -0.79
C HIS A 716 -18.42 -24.81 -1.18
N GLN A 717 -17.73 -25.08 -2.30
CA GLN A 717 -16.62 -24.23 -2.74
C GLN A 717 -17.15 -22.86 -3.26
N PRO A 718 -16.53 -21.72 -2.90
CA PRO A 718 -16.97 -20.38 -3.29
C PRO A 718 -16.89 -20.13 -4.80
N CYS A 719 -15.91 -20.72 -5.48
CA CYS A 719 -15.68 -20.55 -6.92
C CYS A 719 -16.89 -20.94 -7.81
N PHE A 720 -17.76 -21.82 -7.31
CA PHE A 720 -19.02 -22.19 -7.97
C PHE A 720 -20.05 -21.05 -7.96
N LEU A 721 -20.14 -20.30 -6.85
CA LEU A 721 -20.97 -19.10 -6.75
C LEU A 721 -20.44 -18.01 -7.69
N TYR A 722 -19.11 -17.81 -7.69
CA TYR A 722 -18.46 -16.84 -8.58
C TYR A 722 -18.68 -17.17 -10.06
N LEU A 723 -18.45 -18.42 -10.49
CA LEU A 723 -18.70 -18.84 -11.88
C LEU A 723 -20.17 -18.65 -12.27
N SER A 724 -21.10 -19.02 -11.39
CA SER A 724 -22.54 -18.80 -11.61
C SER A 724 -22.86 -17.31 -11.79
N SER A 725 -22.16 -16.42 -11.09
CA SER A 725 -22.36 -14.97 -11.21
C SER A 725 -21.96 -14.45 -12.59
N GLU A 726 -20.92 -15.03 -13.19
CA GLU A 726 -20.42 -14.69 -14.52
C GLU A 726 -21.33 -15.27 -15.63
N VAL A 727 -21.90 -16.46 -15.40
CA VAL A 727 -22.94 -17.02 -16.29
C VAL A 727 -24.19 -16.13 -16.28
N ILE A 728 -24.67 -15.72 -15.11
CA ILE A 728 -25.85 -14.83 -14.99
C ILE A 728 -25.63 -13.49 -15.68
N LYS A 729 -24.41 -12.94 -15.62
CA LYS A 729 -24.07 -11.70 -16.33
C LYS A 729 -24.28 -11.77 -17.85
N ILE A 730 -24.15 -12.97 -18.43
CA ILE A 730 -24.20 -13.18 -19.87
C ILE A 730 -25.56 -13.72 -20.31
N PHE A 731 -26.11 -14.68 -19.57
CA PHE A 731 -27.32 -15.42 -19.92
C PHE A 731 -28.55 -15.04 -19.07
N GLY A 732 -28.41 -14.20 -18.04
CA GLY A 732 -29.50 -13.86 -17.12
C GLY A 732 -30.70 -13.19 -17.79
N SER A 733 -30.48 -12.46 -18.88
CA SER A 733 -31.54 -11.83 -19.67
C SER A 733 -32.00 -12.69 -20.85
N ASP A 734 -31.44 -13.90 -21.02
CA ASP A 734 -31.79 -14.82 -22.11
C ASP A 734 -32.95 -15.73 -21.69
N PRO A 735 -34.14 -15.63 -22.32
CA PRO A 735 -35.29 -16.45 -21.97
C PRO A 735 -35.06 -17.96 -22.13
N SER A 736 -34.15 -18.36 -23.03
CA SER A 736 -33.85 -19.79 -23.26
C SER A 736 -33.16 -20.47 -22.08
N CYS A 737 -32.49 -19.69 -21.22
CA CYS A 737 -31.74 -20.17 -20.07
C CYS A 737 -32.50 -19.98 -18.74
N ALA A 738 -33.67 -19.33 -18.75
CA ALA A 738 -34.38 -18.89 -17.56
C ALA A 738 -34.70 -20.04 -16.59
N ASP A 739 -35.17 -21.18 -17.10
CA ASP A 739 -35.54 -22.34 -16.27
C ASP A 739 -34.32 -22.95 -15.55
N TYR A 740 -33.22 -23.16 -16.28
CA TYR A 740 -31.98 -23.69 -15.71
C TYR A 740 -31.37 -22.72 -14.68
N LEU A 741 -31.37 -21.42 -14.98
CA LEU A 741 -30.86 -20.40 -14.08
C LEU A 741 -31.71 -20.27 -12.81
N LYS A 742 -33.03 -20.44 -12.90
CA LYS A 742 -33.92 -20.43 -11.74
C LYS A 742 -33.56 -21.57 -10.77
N VAL A 743 -33.42 -22.79 -11.29
CA VAL A 743 -33.07 -23.97 -10.48
C VAL A 743 -31.68 -23.81 -9.85
N LEU A 744 -30.72 -23.26 -10.59
CA LEU A 744 -29.38 -22.95 -10.10
C LEU A 744 -29.42 -21.95 -8.94
N ILE A 745 -30.07 -20.79 -9.14
CA ILE A 745 -30.21 -19.71 -8.14
C ILE A 745 -30.83 -20.24 -6.85
N GLU A 746 -31.96 -20.95 -6.97
CA GLU A 746 -32.66 -21.51 -5.81
C GLU A 746 -31.79 -22.51 -5.04
N SER A 747 -31.08 -23.38 -5.78
CA SER A 747 -30.23 -24.38 -5.18
C SER A 747 -29.00 -23.79 -4.49
N LEU A 748 -28.28 -22.87 -5.14
CA LEU A 748 -27.06 -22.28 -4.57
C LEU A 748 -27.40 -21.48 -3.32
N PHE A 749 -28.34 -20.53 -3.41
CA PHE A 749 -28.68 -19.67 -2.27
C PHE A 749 -29.30 -20.41 -1.10
N SER A 750 -30.11 -21.45 -1.34
CA SER A 750 -30.66 -22.26 -0.24
C SER A 750 -29.57 -22.96 0.57
N ASN A 751 -28.56 -23.51 -0.11
CA ASN A 751 -27.42 -24.14 0.58
C ASN A 751 -26.55 -23.09 1.29
N THR A 752 -26.25 -21.96 0.65
CA THR A 752 -25.43 -20.91 1.27
C THR A 752 -26.11 -20.28 2.48
N ALA A 753 -27.42 -20.05 2.43
CA ALA A 753 -28.18 -19.53 3.57
C ALA A 753 -28.16 -20.48 4.78
N CYS A 754 -28.10 -21.80 4.55
CA CYS A 754 -27.95 -22.78 5.63
C CYS A 754 -26.55 -22.78 6.26
N LEU A 755 -25.53 -22.31 5.53
CA LEU A 755 -24.15 -22.21 6.03
C LEU A 755 -23.90 -20.93 6.82
N LEU A 756 -24.54 -19.82 6.45
CA LEU A 756 -24.27 -18.49 6.99
C LEU A 756 -25.36 -18.06 7.98
N THR A 757 -25.33 -18.63 9.19
CA THR A 757 -26.39 -18.44 10.20
C THR A 757 -25.96 -17.56 11.38
N LYS A 758 -24.65 -17.44 11.63
CA LYS A 758 -24.06 -16.66 12.73
C LYS A 758 -22.88 -15.84 12.24
N ILE A 759 -22.56 -14.76 12.94
CA ILE A 759 -21.40 -13.90 12.60
C ILE A 759 -20.05 -14.64 12.56
N GLN A 760 -19.92 -15.72 13.35
CA GLN A 760 -18.74 -16.59 13.33
C GLN A 760 -18.58 -17.29 11.98
N ASP A 761 -19.68 -17.69 11.34
CA ASP A 761 -19.67 -18.37 10.05
C ASP A 761 -19.09 -17.43 8.98
N PHE A 762 -19.54 -16.17 8.96
CA PHE A 762 -19.02 -15.11 8.09
C PHE A 762 -17.54 -14.80 8.32
N THR A 763 -17.09 -14.90 9.57
CA THR A 763 -15.68 -14.66 9.92
C THR A 763 -14.80 -15.84 9.52
N SER A 764 -15.34 -17.06 9.60
CA SER A 764 -14.62 -18.30 9.24
C SER A 764 -14.55 -18.55 7.74
N ARG A 765 -15.59 -18.14 6.98
CA ARG A 765 -15.71 -18.32 5.52
C ARG A 765 -16.17 -17.02 4.83
N PRO A 766 -15.34 -15.96 4.87
CA PRO A 766 -15.68 -14.68 4.27
C PRO A 766 -15.76 -14.72 2.74
N ASP A 767 -15.05 -15.67 2.11
CA ASP A 767 -15.05 -15.96 0.68
C ASP A 767 -16.44 -16.40 0.16
N ILE A 768 -17.10 -17.33 0.87
CA ILE A 768 -18.45 -17.77 0.52
C ILE A 768 -19.45 -16.61 0.67
N ALA A 769 -19.30 -15.79 1.72
CA ALA A 769 -20.14 -14.62 1.91
C ALA A 769 -19.95 -13.60 0.77
N ASP A 770 -18.70 -13.30 0.41
CA ASP A 770 -18.38 -12.40 -0.71
C ASP A 770 -19.03 -12.87 -2.03
N ASP A 771 -18.71 -14.09 -2.48
CA ASP A 771 -19.20 -14.62 -3.75
C ASP A 771 -20.72 -14.83 -3.76
N CYS A 772 -21.34 -15.14 -2.62
CA CYS A 772 -22.80 -15.24 -2.49
C CYS A 772 -23.47 -13.88 -2.72
N PHE A 773 -23.02 -12.83 -2.05
CA PHE A 773 -23.64 -11.51 -2.19
C PHE A 773 -23.25 -10.82 -3.51
N LEU A 774 -22.09 -11.15 -4.07
CA LEU A 774 -21.74 -10.82 -5.46
C LEU A 774 -22.72 -11.47 -6.44
N LEU A 775 -22.98 -12.78 -6.31
CA LEU A 775 -23.97 -13.50 -7.13
C LEU A 775 -25.38 -12.88 -6.96
N ALA A 776 -25.79 -12.57 -5.73
CA ALA A 776 -27.10 -11.96 -5.46
C ALA A 776 -27.24 -10.57 -6.10
N SER A 777 -26.20 -9.73 -6.01
CA SER A 777 -26.13 -8.45 -6.72
C SER A 777 -26.27 -8.62 -8.23
N ARG A 778 -25.59 -9.62 -8.83
CA ARG A 778 -25.73 -9.94 -10.26
C ARG A 778 -27.14 -10.40 -10.62
N CYS A 779 -27.77 -11.21 -9.78
CA CYS A 779 -29.15 -11.66 -10.00
C CYS A 779 -30.12 -10.47 -10.05
N ILE A 780 -29.99 -9.49 -9.13
CA ILE A 780 -30.82 -8.27 -9.13
C ILE A 780 -30.64 -7.49 -10.43
N ARG A 781 -29.40 -7.36 -10.93
CA ARG A 781 -29.09 -6.53 -12.10
C ARG A 781 -29.46 -7.18 -13.44
N TYR A 782 -29.31 -8.51 -13.59
CA TYR A 782 -29.44 -9.19 -14.88
C TYR A 782 -30.67 -10.09 -15.01
N CYS A 783 -31.15 -10.66 -13.90
CA CYS A 783 -32.32 -11.55 -13.89
C CYS A 783 -33.25 -11.34 -12.67
N PRO A 784 -33.71 -10.09 -12.40
CA PRO A 784 -34.55 -9.80 -11.23
C PRO A 784 -35.85 -10.63 -11.19
N HIS A 785 -36.38 -10.98 -12.37
CA HIS A 785 -37.55 -11.83 -12.55
C HIS A 785 -37.38 -13.26 -12.00
N LEU A 786 -36.14 -13.74 -11.81
CA LEU A 786 -35.86 -15.06 -11.23
C LEU A 786 -35.64 -14.97 -9.71
N LEU A 787 -35.08 -13.87 -9.21
CA LEU A 787 -34.72 -13.73 -7.80
C LEU A 787 -35.88 -13.28 -6.91
N PHE A 788 -36.58 -12.20 -7.25
CA PHE A 788 -37.59 -11.60 -6.37
C PHE A 788 -38.82 -12.50 -6.13
N PRO A 789 -39.33 -13.25 -7.12
CA PRO A 789 -40.41 -14.22 -6.88
C PRO A 789 -39.96 -15.48 -6.14
N SER A 790 -38.65 -15.69 -5.99
CA SER A 790 -38.10 -16.93 -5.42
C SER A 790 -38.17 -16.95 -3.89
N PRO A 791 -38.44 -18.11 -3.27
CA PRO A 791 -38.47 -18.24 -1.81
C PRO A 791 -37.11 -17.97 -1.12
N VAL A 792 -36.01 -17.92 -1.88
CA VAL A 792 -34.66 -17.67 -1.31
C VAL A 792 -34.40 -16.19 -1.00
N PHE A 793 -35.14 -15.26 -1.61
CA PHE A 793 -34.90 -13.83 -1.44
C PHE A 793 -35.05 -13.36 0.02
N PRO A 794 -36.11 -13.73 0.78
CA PRO A 794 -36.19 -13.44 2.21
C PRO A 794 -35.00 -13.95 3.01
N SER A 795 -34.55 -15.18 2.76
CA SER A 795 -33.42 -15.79 3.46
C SER A 795 -32.10 -15.04 3.21
N LEU A 796 -31.89 -14.54 1.98
CA LEU A 796 -30.72 -13.72 1.65
C LEU A 796 -30.73 -12.37 2.37
N VAL A 797 -31.90 -11.75 2.55
CA VAL A 797 -32.02 -10.51 3.31
C VAL A 797 -31.66 -10.75 4.78
N GLU A 798 -32.15 -11.83 5.38
CA GLU A 798 -31.81 -12.20 6.77
C GLU A 798 -30.32 -12.52 6.93
N CYS A 799 -29.77 -13.29 5.98
CA CYS A 799 -28.34 -13.58 5.92
C CYS A 799 -27.50 -12.29 5.84
N SER A 800 -27.91 -11.33 4.99
CA SER A 800 -27.19 -10.06 4.86
C SER A 800 -27.20 -9.26 6.17
N MET A 801 -28.33 -9.25 6.90
CA MET A 801 -28.44 -8.57 8.20
C MET A 801 -27.46 -9.10 9.24
N ILE A 802 -27.17 -10.41 9.24
CA ILE A 802 -26.18 -11.03 10.13
C ILE A 802 -24.76 -10.60 9.70
N GLY A 803 -24.50 -10.57 8.40
CA GLY A 803 -23.18 -10.33 7.84
C GLY A 803 -22.71 -8.86 7.78
N ILE A 804 -23.60 -7.86 7.91
CA ILE A 804 -23.23 -6.43 7.79
C ILE A 804 -22.06 -6.03 8.71
N THR A 805 -21.97 -6.64 9.90
CA THR A 805 -20.95 -6.31 10.91
C THR A 805 -19.67 -7.15 10.79
N VAL A 806 -19.51 -7.95 9.72
CA VAL A 806 -18.29 -8.76 9.51
C VAL A 806 -17.07 -7.86 9.36
N GLN A 807 -15.97 -8.21 10.05
CA GLN A 807 -14.70 -7.50 9.96
C GLN A 807 -13.84 -8.01 8.81
N HIS A 808 -14.43 -8.12 7.61
CA HIS A 808 -13.74 -8.52 6.39
C HIS A 808 -14.12 -7.60 5.24
N ARG A 809 -13.12 -6.99 4.58
CA ARG A 809 -13.33 -5.91 3.60
C ARG A 809 -14.21 -6.32 2.43
N GLU A 810 -13.90 -7.44 1.78
CA GLU A 810 -14.54 -7.85 0.52
C GLU A 810 -15.98 -8.34 0.77
N ALA A 811 -16.16 -9.31 1.67
CA ALA A 811 -17.47 -9.74 2.15
C ALA A 811 -18.39 -8.58 2.59
N SER A 812 -17.89 -7.62 3.38
CA SER A 812 -18.68 -6.46 3.81
C SER A 812 -19.08 -5.57 2.62
N ASN A 813 -18.15 -5.33 1.68
CA ASN A 813 -18.44 -4.55 0.47
C ASN A 813 -19.49 -5.23 -0.42
N SER A 814 -19.44 -6.55 -0.59
CA SER A 814 -20.44 -7.30 -1.37
C SER A 814 -21.81 -7.33 -0.71
N ILE A 815 -21.88 -7.50 0.62
CA ILE A 815 -23.14 -7.41 1.39
C ILE A 815 -23.77 -6.02 1.24
N LEU A 816 -22.98 -4.96 1.42
CA LEU A 816 -23.46 -3.58 1.28
C LEU A 816 -23.87 -3.24 -0.15
N SER A 817 -23.15 -3.78 -1.15
CA SER A 817 -23.50 -3.63 -2.57
C SER A 817 -24.82 -4.31 -2.89
N PHE A 818 -25.06 -5.52 -2.37
CA PHE A 818 -26.34 -6.21 -2.48
C PHE A 818 -27.49 -5.41 -1.87
N LEU A 819 -27.31 -4.87 -0.65
CA LEU A 819 -28.32 -4.02 -0.01
C LEU A 819 -28.57 -2.75 -0.83
N SER A 820 -27.53 -2.09 -1.34
CA SER A 820 -27.69 -0.92 -2.21
C SER A 820 -28.48 -1.25 -3.47
N ASP A 821 -28.19 -2.39 -4.13
CA ASP A 821 -28.90 -2.82 -5.34
C ASP A 821 -30.39 -3.10 -5.07
N ILE A 822 -30.74 -3.65 -3.90
CA ILE A 822 -32.15 -3.83 -3.47
C ILE A 822 -32.86 -2.47 -3.38
N PHE A 823 -32.23 -1.48 -2.74
CA PHE A 823 -32.83 -0.16 -2.57
C PHE A 823 -32.90 0.62 -3.89
N ASP A 824 -31.89 0.50 -4.76
CA ASP A 824 -31.83 1.16 -6.05
C ASP A 824 -32.75 0.54 -7.12
N LEU A 825 -33.32 -0.65 -6.87
CA LEU A 825 -34.22 -1.36 -7.79
C LEU A 825 -35.32 -0.47 -8.40
N GLY A 826 -35.95 0.37 -7.56
CA GLY A 826 -37.06 1.25 -7.95
C GLY A 826 -36.66 2.42 -8.87
N LYS A 827 -35.37 2.66 -9.09
CA LYS A 827 -34.87 3.71 -10.01
C LYS A 827 -34.78 3.24 -11.46
N SER A 828 -34.87 1.94 -11.70
CA SER A 828 -34.82 1.35 -13.03
C SER A 828 -36.23 1.02 -13.52
N SER A 829 -36.51 1.30 -14.79
CA SER A 829 -37.81 0.98 -15.41
C SER A 829 -38.12 -0.52 -15.39
N GLN A 830 -37.09 -1.37 -15.51
CA GLN A 830 -37.21 -2.83 -15.42
C GLN A 830 -37.39 -3.34 -13.98
N GLY A 831 -36.90 -2.61 -12.97
CA GLY A 831 -36.99 -2.99 -11.56
C GLY A 831 -38.30 -2.57 -10.89
N GLN A 832 -39.00 -1.55 -11.43
CA GLN A 832 -40.23 -1.02 -10.84
C GLN A 832 -41.34 -2.07 -10.66
N GLN A 833 -41.42 -3.05 -11.56
CA GLN A 833 -42.37 -4.17 -11.48
C GLN A 833 -42.13 -5.11 -10.28
N PHE A 834 -40.91 -5.15 -9.74
CA PHE A 834 -40.53 -6.02 -8.62
C PHE A 834 -40.54 -5.30 -7.26
N VAL A 835 -40.79 -3.98 -7.25
CA VAL A 835 -40.87 -3.17 -6.03
C VAL A 835 -41.88 -3.72 -5.02
N PRO A 836 -43.11 -4.15 -5.40
CA PRO A 836 -44.05 -4.73 -4.44
C PRO A 836 -43.52 -6.00 -3.76
N MET A 837 -42.83 -6.87 -4.51
CA MET A 837 -42.24 -8.11 -3.96
C MET A 837 -41.08 -7.81 -3.01
N ARG A 838 -40.23 -6.84 -3.37
CA ARG A 838 -39.18 -6.32 -2.50
C ARG A 838 -39.76 -5.77 -1.20
N ASP A 839 -40.78 -4.90 -1.30
CA ASP A 839 -41.33 -4.18 -0.15
C ASP A 839 -41.97 -5.13 0.87
N ASN A 840 -42.60 -6.22 0.40
CA ASN A 840 -43.11 -7.28 1.27
C ASN A 840 -42.03 -7.91 2.18
N VAL A 841 -40.76 -7.92 1.77
CA VAL A 841 -39.64 -8.49 2.54
C VAL A 841 -38.87 -7.42 3.31
N ILE A 842 -38.61 -6.28 2.68
CA ILE A 842 -37.75 -5.22 3.21
C ILE A 842 -38.47 -4.32 4.22
N VAL A 843 -39.71 -3.91 3.96
CA VAL A 843 -40.45 -2.99 4.84
C VAL A 843 -40.59 -3.54 6.27
N PRO A 844 -40.94 -4.83 6.49
CA PRO A 844 -41.00 -5.40 7.84
C PRO A 844 -39.64 -5.42 8.57
N ARG A 845 -38.52 -5.46 7.82
CA ARG A 845 -37.15 -5.57 8.35
C ARG A 845 -36.42 -4.22 8.39
N GLY A 846 -37.01 -3.16 7.85
CA GLY A 846 -36.36 -1.86 7.64
C GLY A 846 -35.76 -1.28 8.92
N ALA A 847 -36.53 -1.23 10.01
CA ALA A 847 -36.05 -0.70 11.29
C ALA A 847 -34.83 -1.47 11.84
N SER A 848 -34.81 -2.79 11.68
CA SER A 848 -33.69 -3.63 12.11
C SER A 848 -32.45 -3.40 11.24
N ILE A 849 -32.62 -3.36 9.92
CA ILE A 849 -31.54 -3.06 8.97
C ILE A 849 -30.91 -1.70 9.30
N THR A 850 -31.71 -0.66 9.53
CA THR A 850 -31.22 0.68 9.89
C THR A 850 -30.41 0.66 11.19
N ARG A 851 -30.89 -0.01 12.25
CA ARG A 851 -30.15 -0.12 13.52
C ARG A 851 -28.79 -0.82 13.34
N ILE A 852 -28.76 -1.89 12.56
CA ILE A 852 -27.52 -2.65 12.30
C ILE A 852 -26.53 -1.80 11.50
N LEU A 853 -26.98 -1.07 10.48
CA LEU A 853 -26.12 -0.18 9.68
C LEU A 853 -25.52 0.95 10.55
N VAL A 854 -26.31 1.56 11.43
CA VAL A 854 -25.84 2.60 12.37
C VAL A 854 -24.82 2.02 13.36
N ALA A 855 -25.07 0.82 13.89
CA ALA A 855 -24.12 0.12 14.77
C ALA A 855 -22.79 -0.19 14.04
N ALA A 856 -22.86 -0.62 12.78
CA ALA A 856 -21.68 -0.92 11.96
C ALA A 856 -20.87 0.32 11.58
N ALA A 857 -21.51 1.49 11.49
CA ALA A 857 -20.85 2.77 11.26
C ALA A 857 -20.15 3.31 12.52
N THR A 858 -20.73 3.08 13.70
CA THR A 858 -20.24 3.64 14.98
C THR A 858 -19.21 2.76 15.70
N ARG A 859 -19.22 1.43 15.49
CA ARG A 859 -18.30 0.48 16.15
C ARG A 859 -17.17 -0.05 15.24
N GLY A 860 -17.07 0.41 14.00
CA GLY A 860 -16.02 -0.03 13.06
C GLY A 860 -14.65 0.64 13.31
N PRO A 861 -13.52 0.01 12.93
CA PRO A 861 -12.17 0.57 13.10
C PRO A 861 -11.95 1.90 12.34
N PRO A 862 -10.90 2.68 12.68
CA PRO A 862 -10.76 4.07 12.25
C PRO A 862 -10.40 4.19 10.75
N LYS A 863 -11.01 5.19 10.09
CA LYS A 863 -10.60 5.85 8.83
C LYS A 863 -10.38 5.00 7.56
N PHE A 864 -10.40 3.67 7.59
CA PHE A 864 -10.38 2.85 6.36
C PHE A 864 -11.69 2.92 5.56
N LYS A 865 -12.76 3.48 6.14
CA LYS A 865 -14.08 3.62 5.51
C LYS A 865 -14.31 4.97 4.79
N ILE A 866 -13.37 5.93 4.87
CA ILE A 866 -13.60 7.34 4.47
C ILE A 866 -12.51 7.88 3.50
N GLY A 867 -11.57 7.05 3.03
CA GLY A 867 -10.46 7.49 2.16
C GLY A 867 -10.75 7.48 0.66
N ASN A 868 -10.44 8.62 0.01
CA ASN A 868 -10.49 8.99 -1.41
C ASN A 868 -10.38 7.88 -2.48
N ARG A 869 -11.24 8.03 -3.50
CA ARG A 869 -11.40 7.27 -4.76
C ARG A 869 -12.04 5.88 -4.61
N GLY A 870 -13.33 5.84 -4.95
CA GLY A 870 -14.09 4.61 -5.22
C GLY A 870 -14.94 4.19 -4.03
N ILE A 871 -16.23 4.52 -4.10
CA ILE A 871 -17.37 3.97 -3.34
C ILE A 871 -16.96 2.77 -2.47
N CYS A 872 -16.98 2.87 -1.14
CA CYS A 872 -17.39 1.73 -0.30
C CYS A 872 -17.50 2.08 1.20
N SER A 873 -18.64 1.65 1.75
CA SER A 873 -19.06 1.65 3.16
C SER A 873 -19.67 2.93 3.74
N ALA A 874 -18.95 4.03 4.02
CA ALA A 874 -19.62 5.22 4.61
C ALA A 874 -20.58 5.89 3.62
N GLY A 875 -20.13 6.19 2.40
CA GLY A 875 -20.99 6.71 1.33
C GLY A 875 -22.02 5.71 0.80
N ALA A 876 -21.83 4.40 1.04
CA ALA A 876 -22.84 3.38 0.76
C ALA A 876 -23.91 3.37 1.86
N ILE A 877 -23.53 3.49 3.13
CA ILE A 877 -24.45 3.61 4.27
C ILE A 877 -25.21 4.95 4.21
N GLU A 878 -24.51 6.05 3.94
CA GLU A 878 -25.06 7.40 3.76
C GLU A 878 -25.93 7.45 2.48
N GLY A 879 -25.47 6.85 1.39
CA GLY A 879 -26.26 6.65 0.18
C GLY A 879 -27.52 5.82 0.42
N ILE A 880 -27.44 4.73 1.19
CA ILE A 880 -28.60 3.95 1.62
C ILE A 880 -29.50 4.81 2.53
N TRP A 881 -28.95 5.64 3.40
CA TRP A 881 -29.69 6.53 4.31
C TRP A 881 -30.49 7.60 3.57
N VAL A 882 -29.82 8.37 2.70
CA VAL A 882 -30.43 9.39 1.84
C VAL A 882 -31.49 8.77 0.93
N LYS A 883 -31.22 7.59 0.37
CA LYS A 883 -32.15 6.87 -0.52
C LYS A 883 -33.33 6.24 0.21
N SER A 884 -33.17 5.82 1.48
CA SER A 884 -34.22 5.15 2.25
C SER A 884 -35.21 6.13 2.90
N PHE A 885 -34.77 7.37 3.18
CA PHE A 885 -35.57 8.32 3.96
C PHE A 885 -35.89 9.64 3.27
N GLY A 886 -35.34 9.93 2.08
CA GLY A 886 -35.73 11.12 1.31
C GLY A 886 -35.54 12.44 2.06
N VAL A 887 -34.59 12.50 2.99
CA VAL A 887 -34.22 13.73 3.71
C VAL A 887 -32.93 14.21 3.06
N GLY A 888 -33.01 15.35 2.38
CA GLY A 888 -31.87 16.09 1.86
C GLY A 888 -31.13 16.86 2.95
#